data_AF-A0AAD5W2E7-F1
#
_entry.id   AF-A0AAD5W2E7-F1
#
_cell.length_a   1.000
_cell.length_b   1.000
_cell.length_c   1.000
_cell.angle_alpha   90.00
_cell.angle_beta   90.00
_cell.angle_gamma   90.00
#
_symmetry.space_group_name_H-M   'P 1'
#
loop_
_entity.id
_entity.type
_entity.pdbx_description
1 polymer ?
#
loop_
_entity_poly.entity_id
_entity_poly.type
_entity_poly.pdbx_seq_one_letter_code
_entity_poly.pdbx_strand_id
1 'polypeptide(L)'
;MFGLFSKKWNPDGLHCYVTGGSQGLGLSVAKLLARQGANVSIVARDSAKLDKALNELEAERRSPNQKFHAHSFSLDTATASTAALEAVCEPYGGEAPDATFTCAGAARPGFFVETTEEDLMKGMSNGYWVQAWTAWAVSKIMVRQKKKGKITFVSSTLGLMSFVGYSSYSPAKHALRGLADTLHSEMLLYGIDIHIFFPPTMYTPGYEEENKLKPKITLKIEETDDGLTPDQAALVLFKGVQSGHAHITGDLPTTLFRASTRGSAPKNNWITDGVYDMIAFQWFITPFSSGASSLPYPPSSVSAMTSTIDPKTIGRPKRARRHVRTLTGYLPETDATGKEVWPKGDEKVWKAGTRGVDQDVSDITKSFVNHVQTSLARQAYNLDDLGAYQAAALSVRDNLLVNWNETQLNYTRKAPKRAYYLSLEFLMGRTLDNALLNLGLKDKYRKGVEQLGFNMEDLLEKERDAALGNGGLGRLAACYLDSGASQELPLWGYGLRYQYGIFQQLISPEGNQLEAPDPWLENQNPWELPRLDVTYEVRFYGQAERSGSGNGRAAWTGGQEVLAVAYDVMIPGYKTKTTNNLRLWESKPKRGFDLNSFNAGNYEGAVESSNSAAAITSVLYPNDHTTFGKELRLKQQYFWTAASLQDILRRFKNVGKPITEFPDYAAIQLNDTHPTLAIPELMRILIDEEELSWDEAWKIVTNTFFYTNHTVLPEALEKWPVPLVEHVLPRHMQIIYDINLYFLQAVEKKFPGDRERLTRMSLIEEGYPKQVRMAHLACIGSRKVNGVAELHSELVQTTILKDFVEFEGVSKFGNVTNGVTPRRWLDQCNFELSDLITKTLKLEKNVWLKDLTKLEGLLPFAENKAFRAEWAAIKQRNKERLARHVQTTLGLEVRTDAMFDVQIKRLHEYKRQTLNILGVIHRYITLKGMTPAERKKSNRKVVFFAGKAAPAYYIAKLTIRLIVNVARVINADPDTKDFLQLYFLPDYSVSLAEVLIPASDISQHISTAGTEASGTSNMKFCLNGGLLLGTVDGANIEIAEEVGESNVFFFGHLTPAVEDLRYQHTYHPIPIEEKCPALANVLNQVSAGLFGDGAPYEPLLNTIRQGDYYLITDDFDSYIAALAMVDEAYLDREEWIKKSIRTTA
;
A
#
# COMPACT_ATOMS: atom_id res chain seq x y z
N MET A 1 4.40 -29.31 -39.43
CA MET A 1 4.68 -30.33 -40.47
C MET A 1 3.91 -31.59 -40.08
N PHE A 2 2.74 -31.81 -40.69
CA PHE A 2 1.82 -32.88 -40.31
C PHE A 2 2.35 -34.24 -40.82
N GLY A 3 2.66 -35.13 -39.88
CA GLY A 3 3.17 -36.48 -40.15
C GLY A 3 2.10 -37.39 -40.71
N LEU A 4 1.89 -37.34 -42.03
CA LEU A 4 1.13 -38.35 -42.77
C LEU A 4 1.90 -39.67 -42.95
N PHE A 5 3.13 -39.78 -42.43
CA PHE A 5 3.99 -40.96 -42.54
C PHE A 5 4.85 -41.26 -41.29
N SER A 6 4.30 -41.12 -40.06
CA SER A 6 5.02 -41.65 -38.88
C SER A 6 4.87 -43.17 -38.80
N LYS A 7 6.00 -43.89 -38.65
CA LYS A 7 6.00 -45.34 -38.48
C LYS A 7 5.40 -45.65 -37.10
N LYS A 8 4.30 -46.40 -37.06
CA LYS A 8 3.66 -46.84 -35.80
C LYS A 8 4.70 -47.56 -34.92
N TRP A 9 4.68 -47.29 -33.61
CA TRP A 9 5.61 -47.95 -32.69
C TRP A 9 5.38 -49.46 -32.66
N ASN A 10 6.47 -50.23 -32.66
CA ASN A 10 6.44 -51.69 -32.64
C ASN A 10 7.33 -52.20 -31.51
N PRO A 11 6.80 -52.96 -30.53
CA PRO A 11 7.58 -53.46 -29.40
C PRO A 11 8.36 -54.75 -29.69
N ASP A 12 8.26 -55.32 -30.91
CA ASP A 12 8.94 -56.56 -31.28
C ASP A 12 10.46 -56.50 -31.01
N GLY A 13 10.96 -57.40 -30.16
CA GLY A 13 12.36 -57.44 -29.71
C GLY A 13 12.77 -56.39 -28.66
N LEU A 14 11.90 -55.44 -28.31
CA LEU A 14 12.19 -54.39 -27.31
C LEU A 14 11.96 -54.87 -25.88
N HIS A 15 12.69 -54.30 -24.92
CA HIS A 15 12.48 -54.55 -23.49
C HIS A 15 11.40 -53.64 -22.92
N CYS A 16 10.31 -54.25 -22.44
CA CYS A 16 9.19 -53.56 -21.82
C CYS A 16 9.11 -53.86 -20.32
N TYR A 17 9.10 -52.81 -19.51
CA TYR A 17 8.95 -52.89 -18.06
C TYR A 17 7.50 -52.59 -17.64
N VAL A 18 6.82 -53.53 -16.99
CA VAL A 18 5.43 -53.39 -16.55
C VAL A 18 5.29 -53.57 -15.04
N THR A 19 4.85 -52.51 -14.36
CA THR A 19 4.54 -52.57 -12.91
C THR A 19 3.10 -53.03 -12.68
N GLY A 20 2.83 -53.67 -11.54
CA GLY A 20 1.52 -54.27 -11.27
C GLY A 20 1.23 -55.48 -12.15
N GLY A 21 2.26 -56.12 -12.71
CA GLY A 21 2.14 -57.17 -13.74
C GLY A 21 1.62 -58.53 -13.27
N SER A 22 1.27 -58.69 -11.98
CA SER A 22 0.80 -59.96 -11.43
C SER A 22 -0.70 -60.23 -11.63
N GLN A 23 -1.51 -59.19 -11.92
CA GLN A 23 -2.96 -59.30 -12.12
C GLN A 23 -3.54 -58.03 -12.80
N GLY A 24 -4.80 -58.07 -13.23
CA GLY A 24 -5.51 -56.91 -13.76
C GLY A 24 -4.88 -56.32 -15.04
N LEU A 25 -4.93 -54.99 -15.18
CA LEU A 25 -4.42 -54.30 -16.37
C LEU A 25 -2.93 -54.61 -16.64
N GLY A 26 -2.10 -54.62 -15.61
CA GLY A 26 -0.66 -54.85 -15.76
C GLY A 26 -0.36 -56.20 -16.40
N LEU A 27 -1.03 -57.27 -15.97
CA LEU A 27 -0.88 -58.60 -16.56
C LEU A 27 -1.38 -58.64 -18.01
N SER A 28 -2.55 -58.05 -18.30
CA SER A 28 -3.09 -57.99 -19.66
C SER A 28 -2.19 -57.21 -20.63
N VAL A 29 -1.59 -56.10 -20.17
CA VAL A 29 -0.60 -55.33 -20.96
C VAL A 29 0.65 -56.17 -21.20
N ALA A 30 1.16 -56.86 -20.18
CA ALA A 30 2.33 -57.73 -20.30
C ALA A 30 2.09 -58.88 -21.32
N LYS A 31 0.92 -59.55 -21.25
CA LYS A 31 0.52 -60.60 -22.21
C LYS A 31 0.40 -60.05 -23.63
N LEU A 32 -0.19 -58.87 -23.79
CA LEU A 32 -0.31 -58.23 -25.10
C LEU A 32 1.07 -57.89 -25.68
N LEU A 33 1.99 -57.35 -24.89
CA LEU A 33 3.36 -57.05 -25.33
C LEU A 33 4.14 -58.32 -25.70
N ALA A 34 3.98 -59.40 -24.93
CA ALA A 34 4.55 -60.72 -25.23
C ALA A 34 4.06 -61.25 -26.59
N ARG A 35 2.74 -61.19 -26.86
CA ARG A 35 2.16 -61.55 -28.18
C ARG A 35 2.71 -60.71 -29.33
N GLN A 36 3.08 -59.46 -29.07
CA GLN A 36 3.67 -58.56 -30.07
C GLN A 36 5.19 -58.78 -30.25
N GLY A 37 5.81 -59.70 -29.50
CA GLY A 37 7.23 -60.06 -29.64
C GLY A 37 8.18 -59.33 -28.69
N ALA A 38 7.67 -58.57 -27.71
CA ALA A 38 8.50 -57.86 -26.74
C ALA A 38 9.17 -58.80 -25.73
N ASN A 39 10.31 -58.39 -25.19
CA ASN A 39 10.85 -58.94 -23.95
C ASN A 39 10.17 -58.22 -22.78
N VAL A 40 9.65 -58.94 -21.78
CA VAL A 40 8.77 -58.35 -20.75
C VAL A 40 9.29 -58.63 -19.34
N SER A 41 9.53 -57.58 -18.58
CA SER A 41 9.81 -57.67 -17.14
C SER A 41 8.60 -57.18 -16.35
N ILE A 42 8.04 -58.03 -15.48
CA ILE A 42 6.92 -57.68 -14.60
C ILE A 42 7.37 -57.49 -13.15
N VAL A 43 6.84 -56.45 -12.49
CA VAL A 43 7.07 -56.19 -11.06
C VAL A 43 5.75 -56.15 -10.29
N ALA A 44 5.68 -56.84 -9.17
CA ALA A 44 4.62 -56.76 -8.17
C ALA A 44 5.12 -57.22 -6.79
N ARG A 45 4.30 -57.13 -5.75
CA ARG A 45 4.70 -57.52 -4.38
C ARG A 45 4.63 -59.03 -4.13
N ASP A 46 3.60 -59.69 -4.65
CA ASP A 46 3.30 -61.10 -4.34
C ASP A 46 4.04 -62.03 -5.31
N SER A 47 5.03 -62.77 -4.81
CA SER A 47 5.85 -63.70 -5.60
C SER A 47 5.04 -64.85 -6.19
N ALA A 48 4.07 -65.41 -5.44
CA ALA A 48 3.26 -66.53 -5.92
C ALA A 48 2.36 -66.12 -7.09
N LYS A 49 1.79 -64.91 -7.04
CA LYS A 49 1.02 -64.36 -8.17
C LYS A 49 1.91 -64.03 -9.36
N LEU A 50 3.14 -63.57 -9.12
CA LEU A 50 4.12 -63.30 -10.17
C LEU A 50 4.54 -64.57 -10.91
N ASP A 51 4.76 -65.69 -10.20
CA ASP A 51 5.10 -66.97 -10.83
C ASP A 51 3.97 -67.47 -11.73
N LYS A 52 2.72 -67.32 -11.27
CA LYS A 52 1.54 -67.62 -12.09
C LYS A 52 1.46 -66.72 -13.32
N ALA A 53 1.64 -65.41 -13.14
CA ALA A 53 1.66 -64.44 -14.23
C ALA A 53 2.77 -64.74 -15.25
N LEU A 54 3.93 -65.18 -14.80
CA LEU A 54 5.04 -65.56 -15.67
C LEU A 54 4.69 -66.78 -16.52
N ASN A 55 4.06 -67.81 -15.94
CA ASN A 55 3.54 -68.96 -16.70
C ASN A 55 2.50 -68.54 -17.74
N GLU A 56 1.64 -67.58 -17.41
CA GLU A 56 0.69 -67.01 -18.37
C GLU A 56 1.38 -66.22 -19.48
N LEU A 57 2.49 -65.53 -19.21
CA LEU A 57 3.30 -64.86 -20.25
C LEU A 57 4.00 -65.85 -21.17
N GLU A 58 4.52 -66.95 -20.61
CA GLU A 58 5.15 -68.02 -21.39
C GLU A 58 4.18 -68.64 -22.41
N ALA A 59 2.89 -68.77 -22.07
CA ALA A 59 1.86 -69.25 -22.99
C ALA A 59 1.60 -68.29 -24.16
N GLU A 60 1.97 -67.02 -24.04
CA GLU A 60 1.78 -65.97 -25.05
C GLU A 60 3.04 -65.70 -25.88
N ARG A 61 4.10 -66.49 -25.66
CA ARG A 61 5.37 -66.38 -26.35
C ARG A 61 5.21 -66.56 -27.85
N ARG A 62 5.71 -65.59 -28.61
CA ARG A 62 5.74 -65.60 -30.08
C ARG A 62 7.04 -66.19 -30.64
N SER A 63 8.16 -66.01 -29.93
CA SER A 63 9.50 -66.44 -30.36
C SER A 63 10.31 -67.01 -29.19
N PRO A 64 11.14 -68.06 -29.41
CA PRO A 64 12.00 -68.62 -28.36
C PRO A 64 13.03 -67.63 -27.81
N ASN A 65 13.35 -66.57 -28.55
CA ASN A 65 14.33 -65.56 -28.14
C ASN A 65 13.79 -64.51 -27.17
N GLN A 66 12.48 -64.52 -26.88
CA GLN A 66 11.92 -63.56 -25.92
C GLN A 66 12.40 -63.84 -24.49
N LYS A 67 12.61 -62.79 -23.70
CA LYS A 67 12.98 -62.91 -22.29
C LYS A 67 11.82 -62.42 -21.43
N PHE A 68 11.38 -63.26 -20.49
CA PHE A 68 10.37 -62.90 -19.50
C PHE A 68 10.96 -63.02 -18.10
N HIS A 69 10.83 -61.95 -17.32
CA HIS A 69 11.35 -61.90 -15.96
C HIS A 69 10.28 -61.37 -15.01
N ALA A 70 10.22 -61.96 -13.82
CA ALA A 70 9.34 -61.52 -12.75
C ALA A 70 10.17 -61.12 -11.54
N HIS A 71 9.87 -59.96 -10.97
CA HIS A 71 10.64 -59.39 -9.86
C HIS A 71 9.70 -58.95 -8.74
N SER A 72 9.95 -59.45 -7.52
CA SER A 72 9.14 -59.12 -6.34
C SER A 72 9.70 -57.89 -5.63
N PHE A 73 9.01 -56.74 -5.76
CA PHE A 73 9.41 -55.48 -5.13
C PHE A 73 8.19 -54.66 -4.68
N SER A 74 8.34 -53.91 -3.58
CA SER A 74 7.46 -52.77 -3.28
C SER A 74 7.92 -51.55 -4.07
N LEU A 75 6.97 -50.71 -4.50
CA LEU A 75 7.23 -49.51 -5.29
C LEU A 75 6.76 -48.24 -4.58
N ASP A 76 6.50 -48.33 -3.27
CA ASP A 76 5.94 -47.26 -2.43
C ASP A 76 6.96 -46.16 -2.06
N THR A 77 8.24 -46.40 -2.29
CA THR A 77 9.32 -45.44 -2.04
C THR A 77 10.24 -45.29 -3.26
N ALA A 78 10.90 -44.14 -3.37
CA ALA A 78 11.85 -43.86 -4.46
C ALA A 78 12.98 -44.91 -4.52
N THR A 79 13.58 -45.25 -3.37
CA THR A 79 14.65 -46.23 -3.27
C THR A 79 14.21 -47.62 -3.72
N ALA A 80 13.02 -48.07 -3.30
CA ALA A 80 12.51 -49.37 -3.70
C ALA A 80 12.20 -49.43 -5.20
N SER A 81 11.65 -48.35 -5.78
CA SER A 81 11.45 -48.24 -7.23
C SER A 81 12.75 -48.21 -8.02
N THR A 82 13.82 -47.58 -7.50
CA THR A 82 15.16 -47.64 -8.11
C THR A 82 15.74 -49.06 -8.05
N ALA A 83 15.68 -49.72 -6.89
CA ALA A 83 16.16 -51.09 -6.74
C ALA A 83 15.41 -52.08 -7.66
N ALA A 84 14.09 -51.92 -7.78
CA ALA A 84 13.27 -52.71 -8.70
C ALA A 84 13.70 -52.49 -10.16
N LEU A 85 13.98 -51.25 -10.56
CA LEU A 85 14.45 -50.94 -11.90
C LEU A 85 15.85 -51.52 -12.16
N GLU A 86 16.78 -51.42 -11.20
CA GLU A 86 18.12 -52.01 -11.32
C GLU A 86 18.05 -53.52 -11.54
N ALA A 87 17.21 -54.23 -10.77
CA ALA A 87 16.97 -55.65 -10.93
C ALA A 87 16.32 -55.98 -12.29
N VAL A 88 15.45 -55.11 -12.82
CA VAL A 88 14.82 -55.27 -14.14
C VAL A 88 15.84 -55.05 -15.27
N CYS A 89 16.80 -54.15 -15.10
CA CYS A 89 17.83 -53.83 -16.08
C CYS A 89 19.00 -54.84 -16.09
N GLU A 90 19.28 -55.51 -14.97
CA GLU A 90 20.41 -56.44 -14.82
C GLU A 90 20.47 -57.55 -15.91
N PRO A 91 19.37 -58.27 -16.25
CA PRO A 91 19.39 -59.29 -17.31
C PRO A 91 19.66 -58.75 -18.72
N TYR A 92 19.64 -57.42 -18.87
CA TYR A 92 19.89 -56.68 -20.09
C TYR A 92 21.19 -55.87 -20.00
N GLY A 93 22.13 -56.26 -19.13
CA GLY A 93 23.43 -55.60 -19.00
C GLY A 93 23.36 -54.21 -18.37
N GLY A 94 22.30 -53.91 -17.62
CA GLY A 94 22.07 -52.60 -17.02
C GLY A 94 21.45 -51.57 -17.98
N GLU A 95 21.06 -51.98 -19.20
CA GLU A 95 20.37 -51.08 -20.13
C GLU A 95 18.96 -50.72 -19.65
N ALA A 96 18.59 -49.45 -19.82
CA ALA A 96 17.24 -48.95 -19.53
C ALA A 96 16.19 -49.67 -20.40
N PRO A 97 14.96 -49.89 -19.89
CA PRO A 97 13.87 -50.45 -20.71
C PRO A 97 13.52 -49.51 -21.87
N ASP A 98 13.06 -50.06 -22.99
CA ASP A 98 12.62 -49.29 -24.15
C ASP A 98 11.22 -48.68 -23.95
N ALA A 99 10.36 -49.34 -23.18
CA ALA A 99 9.06 -48.83 -22.78
C ALA A 99 8.71 -49.24 -21.34
N THR A 100 8.16 -48.32 -20.57
CA THR A 100 7.68 -48.57 -19.20
C THR A 100 6.18 -48.28 -19.08
N PHE A 101 5.45 -49.21 -18.47
CA PHE A 101 4.02 -49.11 -18.18
C PHE A 101 3.80 -49.14 -16.65
N THR A 102 3.36 -48.01 -16.10
CA THR A 102 3.18 -47.82 -14.66
C THR A 102 1.78 -48.24 -14.19
N CYS A 103 1.42 -49.52 -14.35
CA CYS A 103 0.07 -50.01 -14.04
C CYS A 103 -0.17 -50.33 -12.54
N ALA A 104 0.84 -50.17 -11.67
CA ALA A 104 0.65 -50.36 -10.24
C ALA A 104 -0.17 -49.21 -9.61
N GLY A 105 -1.24 -49.58 -8.91
CA GLY A 105 -2.09 -48.69 -8.14
C GLY A 105 -3.33 -49.40 -7.61
N ALA A 106 -4.00 -48.79 -6.64
CA ALA A 106 -5.25 -49.29 -6.07
C ALA A 106 -6.09 -48.12 -5.56
N ALA A 107 -7.42 -48.26 -5.57
CA ALA A 107 -8.32 -47.31 -4.93
C ALA A 107 -8.86 -47.87 -3.61
N ARG A 108 -9.19 -46.96 -2.70
CA ARG A 108 -9.97 -47.27 -1.49
C ARG A 108 -11.11 -46.24 -1.38
N PRO A 109 -12.29 -46.53 -1.94
CA PRO A 109 -13.40 -45.58 -1.95
C PRO A 109 -14.03 -45.44 -0.56
N GLY A 110 -14.64 -44.28 -0.31
CA GLY A 110 -15.27 -43.94 0.97
C GLY A 110 -15.71 -42.47 1.02
N PHE A 111 -16.54 -42.11 2.00
CA PHE A 111 -16.84 -40.70 2.24
C PHE A 111 -15.64 -40.00 2.87
N PHE A 112 -15.42 -38.74 2.50
CA PHE A 112 -14.28 -37.97 2.99
C PHE A 112 -14.25 -37.88 4.53
N VAL A 113 -15.41 -37.70 5.16
CA VAL A 113 -15.53 -37.62 6.63
C VAL A 113 -15.29 -38.94 7.35
N GLU A 114 -15.32 -40.06 6.63
CA GLU A 114 -15.04 -41.41 7.16
C GLU A 114 -13.61 -41.86 6.81
N THR A 115 -12.88 -41.07 6.02
CA THR A 115 -11.54 -41.39 5.56
C THR A 115 -10.53 -40.98 6.63
N THR A 116 -9.64 -41.90 7.01
CA THR A 116 -8.57 -41.61 7.97
C THR A 116 -7.43 -40.85 7.30
N GLU A 117 -6.56 -40.22 8.09
CA GLU A 117 -5.31 -39.63 7.60
C GLU A 117 -4.48 -40.67 6.82
N GLU A 118 -4.40 -41.90 7.36
CA GLU A 118 -3.69 -43.01 6.74
C GLU A 118 -4.28 -43.37 5.37
N ASP A 119 -5.60 -43.34 5.22
CA ASP A 119 -6.28 -43.61 3.94
C ASP A 119 -6.03 -42.51 2.90
N LEU A 120 -5.97 -41.24 3.32
CA LEU A 120 -5.61 -40.13 2.43
C LEU A 120 -4.15 -40.24 1.98
N MET A 121 -3.23 -40.54 2.89
CA MET A 121 -1.81 -40.75 2.57
C MET A 121 -1.61 -41.97 1.68
N LYS A 122 -2.27 -43.10 1.98
CA LYS A 122 -2.25 -44.31 1.14
C LYS A 122 -2.86 -44.06 -0.23
N GLY A 123 -3.89 -43.22 -0.33
CA GLY A 123 -4.49 -42.78 -1.58
C GLY A 123 -3.48 -42.10 -2.50
N MET A 124 -2.71 -41.14 -1.96
CA MET A 124 -1.60 -40.49 -2.68
C MET A 124 -0.45 -41.45 -2.97
N SER A 125 -0.08 -42.29 -2.00
CA SER A 125 1.00 -43.28 -2.17
C SER A 125 0.71 -44.25 -3.30
N ASN A 126 -0.45 -44.91 -3.26
CA ASN A 126 -0.87 -45.92 -4.24
C ASN A 126 -1.31 -45.32 -5.57
N GLY A 127 -1.86 -44.10 -5.58
CA GLY A 127 -2.43 -43.48 -6.77
C GLY A 127 -1.45 -42.61 -7.58
N TYR A 128 -0.45 -42.02 -6.91
CA TYR A 128 0.52 -41.07 -7.47
C TYR A 128 1.97 -41.52 -7.27
N TRP A 129 2.43 -41.65 -6.01
CA TRP A 129 3.85 -41.81 -5.71
C TRP A 129 4.46 -43.08 -6.30
N VAL A 130 3.75 -44.22 -6.25
CA VAL A 130 4.22 -45.48 -6.85
C VAL A 130 4.59 -45.30 -8.34
N GLN A 131 3.75 -44.60 -9.10
CA GLN A 131 3.98 -44.36 -10.52
C GLN A 131 5.02 -43.28 -10.75
N ALA A 132 4.98 -42.19 -9.97
CA ALA A 132 5.94 -41.09 -10.05
C ALA A 132 7.38 -41.55 -9.75
N TRP A 133 7.59 -42.37 -8.71
CA TRP A 133 8.90 -42.92 -8.38
C TRP A 133 9.43 -43.87 -9.44
N THR A 134 8.56 -44.71 -10.00
CA THR A 134 8.94 -45.59 -11.10
C THR A 134 9.36 -44.77 -12.32
N ALA A 135 8.56 -43.78 -12.72
CA ALA A 135 8.86 -42.91 -13.85
C ALA A 135 10.13 -42.07 -13.63
N TRP A 136 10.36 -41.59 -12.40
CA TRP A 136 11.55 -40.84 -12.03
C TRP A 136 12.84 -41.69 -12.12
N ALA A 137 12.80 -42.94 -11.65
CA ALA A 137 13.93 -43.85 -11.76
C ALA A 137 14.21 -44.18 -13.25
N VAL A 138 13.16 -44.47 -14.02
CA VAL A 138 13.27 -44.81 -15.44
C VAL A 138 13.76 -43.64 -16.28
N SER A 139 13.21 -42.44 -16.08
CA SER A 139 13.62 -41.26 -16.85
C SER A 139 15.09 -40.94 -16.60
N LYS A 140 15.57 -41.04 -15.36
CA LYS A 140 16.99 -40.84 -15.03
C LYS A 140 17.92 -41.78 -15.77
N ILE A 141 17.61 -43.08 -15.81
CA ILE A 141 18.49 -44.04 -16.49
C ILE A 141 18.40 -43.88 -18.01
N MET A 142 17.21 -43.62 -18.57
CA MET A 142 17.04 -43.33 -19.99
C MET A 142 17.84 -42.10 -20.42
N VAL A 143 17.75 -41.00 -19.67
CA VAL A 143 18.52 -39.76 -19.93
C VAL A 143 20.02 -40.01 -19.78
N ARG A 144 20.45 -40.70 -18.72
CA ARG A 144 21.87 -41.02 -18.48
C ARG A 144 22.46 -41.84 -19.63
N GLN A 145 21.70 -42.79 -20.16
CA GLN A 145 22.13 -43.64 -21.28
C GLN A 145 21.81 -43.02 -22.66
N LYS A 146 21.20 -41.83 -22.69
CA LYS A 146 20.66 -41.19 -23.90
C LYS A 146 19.75 -42.13 -24.72
N LYS A 147 19.05 -43.03 -24.02
CA LYS A 147 18.14 -43.99 -24.62
C LYS A 147 16.79 -43.32 -24.84
N LYS A 148 16.34 -43.31 -26.10
CA LYS A 148 14.98 -42.91 -26.46
C LYS A 148 14.03 -44.02 -26.03
N GLY A 149 12.89 -43.65 -25.47
CA GLY A 149 11.97 -44.63 -24.90
C GLY A 149 10.59 -44.04 -24.63
N LYS A 150 9.73 -44.86 -24.03
CA LYS A 150 8.35 -44.47 -23.71
C LYS A 150 8.05 -44.70 -22.24
N ILE A 151 7.39 -43.74 -21.59
CA ILE A 151 6.88 -43.90 -20.22
C ILE A 151 5.36 -43.66 -20.24
N THR A 152 4.62 -44.66 -19.77
CA THR A 152 3.15 -44.65 -19.79
C THR A 152 2.60 -44.67 -18.37
N PHE A 153 1.84 -43.63 -18.02
CA PHE A 153 1.10 -43.49 -16.77
C PHE A 153 -0.30 -44.07 -16.87
N VAL A 154 -0.80 -44.62 -15.76
CA VAL A 154 -2.18 -45.12 -15.67
C VAL A 154 -2.95 -44.32 -14.61
N SER A 155 -3.73 -43.37 -15.09
CA SER A 155 -4.66 -42.59 -14.28
C SER A 155 -6.04 -43.27 -14.25
N SER A 156 -7.12 -42.50 -14.40
CA SER A 156 -8.51 -42.95 -14.43
C SER A 156 -9.35 -41.82 -15.04
N THR A 157 -10.55 -42.10 -15.54
CA THR A 157 -11.56 -41.04 -15.81
C THR A 157 -11.71 -40.07 -14.62
N LEU A 158 -11.50 -40.56 -13.39
CA LEU A 158 -11.46 -39.77 -12.16
C LEU A 158 -10.24 -38.82 -12.01
N GLY A 159 -9.33 -38.80 -12.98
CA GLY A 159 -8.26 -37.79 -13.15
C GLY A 159 -8.65 -36.66 -14.11
N LEU A 160 -9.83 -36.74 -14.72
CA LEU A 160 -10.43 -35.72 -15.59
C LEU A 160 -11.71 -35.12 -14.98
N MET A 161 -12.41 -35.89 -14.14
CA MET A 161 -13.57 -35.47 -13.35
C MET A 161 -13.52 -36.05 -11.93
N SER A 162 -14.34 -35.57 -10.99
CA SER A 162 -14.42 -36.11 -9.63
C SER A 162 -15.87 -36.16 -9.15
N PHE A 163 -16.23 -37.17 -8.36
CA PHE A 163 -17.54 -37.27 -7.71
C PHE A 163 -17.45 -38.00 -6.36
N VAL A 164 -18.57 -38.05 -5.65
CA VAL A 164 -18.66 -38.56 -4.28
C VAL A 164 -18.17 -40.02 -4.17
N GLY A 165 -17.37 -40.29 -3.12
CA GLY A 165 -16.83 -41.62 -2.82
C GLY A 165 -15.37 -41.84 -3.20
N TYR A 166 -14.74 -40.93 -3.97
CA TYR A 166 -13.36 -41.08 -4.44
C TYR A 166 -12.40 -40.01 -3.91
N SER A 167 -12.72 -39.37 -2.77
CA SER A 167 -11.94 -38.27 -2.22
C SER A 167 -10.47 -38.61 -1.87
N SER A 168 -10.17 -39.89 -1.58
CA SER A 168 -8.80 -40.39 -1.36
C SER A 168 -8.06 -40.77 -2.66
N TYR A 169 -8.77 -40.93 -3.78
CA TYR A 169 -8.24 -41.49 -5.02
C TYR A 169 -8.17 -40.47 -6.17
N SER A 170 -9.23 -39.70 -6.39
CA SER A 170 -9.31 -38.68 -7.45
C SER A 170 -8.19 -37.64 -7.36
N PRO A 171 -7.78 -37.11 -6.18
CA PRO A 171 -6.67 -36.16 -6.11
C PRO A 171 -5.35 -36.73 -6.62
N ALA A 172 -5.04 -37.98 -6.27
CA ALA A 172 -3.82 -38.65 -6.74
C ALA A 172 -3.81 -38.82 -8.27
N LYS A 173 -4.98 -39.09 -8.86
CA LYS A 173 -5.15 -39.25 -10.31
C LYS A 173 -5.10 -37.93 -11.09
N HIS A 174 -5.54 -36.83 -10.48
CA HIS A 174 -5.33 -35.47 -10.99
C HIS A 174 -3.86 -35.05 -10.89
N ALA A 175 -3.19 -35.36 -9.77
CA ALA A 175 -1.77 -35.07 -9.59
C ALA A 175 -0.90 -35.83 -10.63
N LEU A 176 -1.25 -37.09 -10.91
CA LEU A 176 -0.58 -37.91 -11.91
C LEU A 176 -0.75 -37.34 -13.32
N ARG A 177 -1.95 -36.80 -13.63
CA ARG A 177 -2.19 -36.09 -14.88
C ARG A 177 -1.31 -34.84 -14.99
N GLY A 178 -1.27 -34.01 -13.95
CA GLY A 178 -0.41 -32.82 -13.92
C GLY A 178 1.05 -33.18 -14.17
N LEU A 179 1.55 -34.23 -13.51
CA LEU A 179 2.91 -34.74 -13.72
C LEU A 179 3.13 -35.20 -15.18
N ALA A 180 2.20 -35.97 -15.76
CA ALA A 180 2.32 -36.44 -17.13
C ALA A 180 2.29 -35.29 -18.16
N ASP A 181 1.45 -34.28 -17.95
CA ASP A 181 1.35 -33.11 -18.83
C ASP A 181 2.65 -32.27 -18.79
N THR A 182 3.24 -32.09 -17.61
CA THR A 182 4.55 -31.44 -17.45
C THR A 182 5.67 -32.27 -18.09
N LEU A 183 5.76 -33.56 -17.75
CA LEU A 183 6.80 -34.44 -18.27
C LEU A 183 6.69 -34.63 -19.78
N HIS A 184 5.49 -34.59 -20.36
CA HIS A 184 5.32 -34.63 -21.81
C HIS A 184 6.08 -33.50 -22.50
N SER A 185 6.06 -32.29 -21.92
CA SER A 185 6.80 -31.15 -22.49
C SER A 185 8.29 -31.23 -22.18
N GLU A 186 8.65 -31.62 -20.96
CA GLU A 186 10.04 -31.69 -20.49
C GLU A 186 10.85 -32.79 -21.20
N MET A 187 10.25 -33.97 -21.38
CA MET A 187 10.95 -35.16 -21.87
C MET A 187 11.13 -35.18 -23.39
N LEU A 188 10.47 -34.27 -24.12
CA LEU A 188 10.78 -34.00 -25.54
C LEU A 188 12.24 -33.63 -25.74
N LEU A 189 12.88 -32.97 -24.77
CA LEU A 189 14.30 -32.61 -24.81
C LEU A 189 15.23 -33.83 -24.86
N TYR A 190 14.76 -34.97 -24.35
CA TYR A 190 15.54 -36.20 -24.23
C TYR A 190 15.09 -37.29 -25.22
N GLY A 191 14.07 -37.00 -26.04
CA GLY A 191 13.48 -37.98 -26.97
C GLY A 191 12.77 -39.13 -26.26
N ILE A 192 12.16 -38.86 -25.10
CA ILE A 192 11.36 -39.82 -24.34
C ILE A 192 9.89 -39.41 -24.46
N ASP A 193 9.04 -40.30 -24.97
CA ASP A 193 7.62 -40.01 -25.14
C ASP A 193 6.84 -40.33 -23.86
N ILE A 194 6.07 -39.36 -23.37
CA ILE A 194 5.18 -39.52 -22.22
C ILE A 194 3.74 -39.73 -22.69
N HIS A 195 3.14 -40.80 -22.18
CA HIS A 195 1.74 -41.17 -22.40
C HIS A 195 1.01 -41.27 -21.07
N ILE A 196 -0.28 -40.94 -21.03
CA ILE A 196 -1.16 -41.18 -19.88
C ILE A 196 -2.49 -41.75 -20.32
N PHE A 197 -2.90 -42.83 -19.65
CA PHE A 197 -4.15 -43.52 -19.89
C PHE A 197 -5.19 -43.18 -18.84
N PHE A 198 -6.38 -42.80 -19.28
CA PHE A 198 -7.56 -42.57 -18.46
C PHE A 198 -8.57 -43.70 -18.72
N PRO A 199 -8.43 -44.87 -18.07
CA PRO A 199 -9.41 -45.94 -18.19
C PRO A 199 -10.74 -45.54 -17.54
N PRO A 200 -11.88 -45.89 -18.14
CA PRO A 200 -13.16 -45.96 -17.44
C PRO A 200 -13.15 -47.11 -16.42
N THR A 201 -14.32 -47.44 -15.85
CA THR A 201 -14.45 -48.60 -14.96
C THR A 201 -13.84 -49.85 -15.58
N MET A 202 -13.08 -50.62 -14.79
CA MET A 202 -12.40 -51.82 -15.28
C MET A 202 -12.69 -53.01 -14.38
N TYR A 203 -13.21 -54.08 -14.95
CA TYR A 203 -13.61 -55.31 -14.23
C TYR A 203 -12.38 -56.13 -13.83
N THR A 204 -11.65 -55.64 -12.83
CA THR A 204 -10.48 -56.29 -12.24
C THR A 204 -10.84 -56.93 -10.89
N PRO A 205 -10.02 -57.86 -10.37
CA PRO A 205 -10.16 -58.31 -8.99
C PRO A 205 -10.09 -57.16 -7.96
N GLY A 206 -9.37 -56.08 -8.27
CA GLY A 206 -9.34 -54.88 -7.43
C GLY A 206 -10.69 -54.15 -7.40
N TYR A 207 -11.38 -54.09 -8.54
CA TYR A 207 -12.71 -53.49 -8.64
C TYR A 207 -13.76 -54.25 -7.81
N GLU A 208 -13.68 -55.58 -7.73
CA GLU A 208 -14.53 -56.39 -6.85
C GLU A 208 -14.33 -56.04 -5.37
N GLU A 209 -13.08 -55.83 -4.94
CA GLU A 209 -12.77 -55.38 -3.57
C GLU A 209 -13.19 -53.93 -3.31
N GLU A 210 -13.00 -53.04 -4.28
CA GLU A 210 -13.44 -51.65 -4.20
C GLU A 210 -14.97 -51.56 -4.02
N ASN A 211 -15.74 -52.35 -4.76
CA ASN A 211 -17.20 -52.38 -4.69
C ASN A 211 -17.74 -52.76 -3.31
N LYS A 212 -16.98 -53.52 -2.50
CA LYS A 212 -17.36 -53.83 -1.11
C LYS A 212 -17.33 -52.60 -0.20
N LEU A 213 -16.53 -51.59 -0.54
CA LEU A 213 -16.30 -50.39 0.27
C LEU A 213 -17.04 -49.15 -0.25
N LYS A 214 -17.49 -49.16 -1.51
CA LYS A 214 -18.13 -47.99 -2.13
C LYS A 214 -19.40 -47.57 -1.39
N PRO A 215 -19.56 -46.27 -1.07
CA PRO A 215 -20.84 -45.75 -0.63
C PRO A 215 -21.96 -46.06 -1.64
N LYS A 216 -23.19 -46.28 -1.15
CA LYS A 216 -24.34 -46.62 -2.02
C LYS A 216 -24.58 -45.59 -3.13
N ILE A 217 -24.36 -44.31 -2.85
CA ILE A 217 -24.49 -43.24 -3.84
C ILE A 217 -23.43 -43.34 -4.95
N THR A 218 -22.22 -43.76 -4.61
CA THR A 218 -21.13 -43.99 -5.57
C THR A 218 -21.47 -45.14 -6.49
N LEU A 219 -21.97 -46.27 -5.95
CA LEU A 219 -22.47 -47.38 -6.76
C LEU A 219 -23.61 -46.97 -7.69
N LYS A 220 -24.51 -46.07 -7.22
CA LYS A 220 -25.62 -45.57 -8.02
C LYS A 220 -25.16 -44.68 -9.18
N ILE A 221 -24.11 -43.87 -8.99
CA ILE A 221 -23.53 -43.03 -10.06
C ILE A 221 -22.84 -43.90 -11.12
N GLU A 222 -22.23 -45.01 -10.71
CA GLU A 222 -21.50 -45.92 -11.60
C GLU A 222 -22.40 -46.97 -12.29
N GLU A 223 -23.68 -47.05 -11.94
CA GLU A 223 -24.58 -48.11 -12.45
C GLU A 223 -24.75 -48.09 -13.98
N THR A 224 -24.49 -46.94 -14.60
CA THR A 224 -24.61 -46.73 -16.05
C THR A 224 -23.28 -46.82 -16.80
N ASP A 225 -22.17 -47.17 -16.12
CA ASP A 225 -20.86 -47.35 -16.76
C ASP A 225 -20.68 -48.81 -17.21
N ASP A 226 -20.65 -49.04 -18.53
CA ASP A 226 -20.49 -50.38 -19.12
C ASP A 226 -19.07 -50.95 -18.91
N GLY A 227 -18.09 -50.12 -18.51
CA GLY A 227 -16.73 -50.52 -18.16
C GLY A 227 -15.95 -51.27 -19.25
N LEU A 228 -14.74 -51.73 -18.93
CA LEU A 228 -13.89 -52.53 -19.80
C LEU A 228 -13.33 -53.74 -19.06
N THR A 229 -13.15 -54.86 -19.77
CA THR A 229 -12.29 -55.95 -19.28
C THR A 229 -10.82 -55.52 -19.29
N PRO A 230 -9.95 -56.12 -18.45
CA PRO A 230 -8.51 -55.81 -18.45
C PRO A 230 -7.84 -55.97 -19.82
N ASP A 231 -8.25 -56.96 -20.61
CA ASP A 231 -7.73 -57.21 -21.96
C ASP A 231 -8.17 -56.14 -22.97
N GLN A 232 -9.42 -55.67 -22.89
CA GLN A 232 -9.90 -54.55 -23.71
C GLN A 232 -9.18 -53.25 -23.37
N ALA A 233 -9.01 -52.96 -22.08
CA ALA A 233 -8.28 -51.79 -21.61
C ALA A 233 -6.80 -51.82 -22.02
N ALA A 234 -6.14 -52.99 -21.93
CA ALA A 234 -4.77 -53.19 -22.41
C ALA A 234 -4.63 -52.95 -23.92
N LEU A 235 -5.61 -53.41 -24.72
CA LEU A 235 -5.62 -53.19 -26.16
C LEU A 235 -5.78 -51.71 -26.53
N VAL A 236 -6.65 -50.98 -25.83
CA VAL A 236 -6.81 -49.53 -26.01
C VAL A 236 -5.51 -48.80 -25.66
N LEU A 237 -4.95 -49.10 -24.49
CA LEU A 237 -3.69 -48.52 -24.02
C LEU A 237 -2.57 -48.72 -25.04
N PHE A 238 -2.37 -49.96 -25.49
CA PHE A 238 -1.37 -50.30 -26.48
C PHE A 238 -1.57 -49.56 -27.81
N LYS A 239 -2.80 -49.51 -28.34
CA LYS A 239 -3.10 -48.77 -29.58
C LYS A 239 -2.82 -47.28 -29.44
N GLY A 240 -3.13 -46.68 -28.29
CA GLY A 240 -2.83 -45.28 -28.00
C GLY A 240 -1.33 -44.99 -28.00
N VAL A 241 -0.54 -45.81 -27.31
CA VAL A 241 0.93 -45.71 -27.28
C VAL A 241 1.52 -45.94 -28.68
N GLN A 242 1.00 -46.93 -29.42
CA GLN A 242 1.40 -47.23 -30.79
C GLN A 242 1.15 -46.07 -31.75
N SER A 243 0.09 -45.29 -31.49
CA SER A 243 -0.32 -44.14 -32.30
C SER A 243 0.29 -42.82 -31.82
N GLY A 244 1.08 -42.84 -30.73
CA GLY A 244 1.75 -41.66 -30.19
C GLY A 244 0.84 -40.69 -29.43
N HIS A 245 -0.35 -41.13 -29.00
CA HIS A 245 -1.29 -40.27 -28.27
C HIS A 245 -0.75 -39.93 -26.88
N ALA A 246 -0.68 -38.63 -26.53
CA ALA A 246 -0.27 -38.21 -25.19
C ALA A 246 -1.33 -38.58 -24.15
N HIS A 247 -2.61 -38.35 -24.46
CA HIS A 247 -3.76 -38.75 -23.62
C HIS A 247 -4.54 -39.88 -24.31
N ILE A 248 -4.71 -41.00 -23.61
CA ILE A 248 -5.38 -42.21 -24.12
C ILE A 248 -6.67 -42.43 -23.31
N THR A 249 -7.78 -42.69 -23.97
CA THR A 249 -9.12 -42.89 -23.36
C THR A 249 -9.79 -44.15 -23.91
N GLY A 250 -10.63 -44.81 -23.10
CA GLY A 250 -11.23 -46.11 -23.42
C GLY A 250 -12.67 -46.10 -23.96
N ASP A 251 -13.38 -45.01 -23.75
CA ASP A 251 -14.82 -44.87 -23.98
C ASP A 251 -15.17 -43.43 -24.40
N LEU A 252 -16.39 -43.24 -24.92
CA LEU A 252 -16.84 -41.93 -25.41
C LEU A 252 -16.97 -40.89 -24.28
N PRO A 253 -17.60 -41.19 -23.12
CA PRO A 253 -17.66 -40.24 -22.00
C PRO A 253 -16.27 -39.71 -21.57
N THR A 254 -15.31 -40.61 -21.32
CA THR A 254 -13.95 -40.18 -20.95
C THR A 254 -13.26 -39.42 -22.08
N THR A 255 -13.53 -39.76 -23.34
CA THR A 255 -12.99 -39.03 -24.50
C THR A 255 -13.51 -37.60 -24.54
N LEU A 256 -14.79 -37.37 -24.21
CA LEU A 256 -15.38 -36.04 -24.13
C LEU A 256 -14.83 -35.24 -22.94
N PHE A 257 -14.67 -35.84 -21.77
CA PHE A 257 -14.00 -35.19 -20.63
C PHE A 257 -12.55 -34.84 -20.91
N ARG A 258 -11.82 -35.74 -21.59
CA ARG A 258 -10.45 -35.46 -22.03
C ARG A 258 -10.44 -34.28 -22.98
N ALA A 259 -11.31 -34.27 -23.99
CA ALA A 259 -11.40 -33.18 -24.96
C ALA A 259 -11.64 -31.84 -24.24
N SER A 260 -12.69 -31.75 -23.41
CA SER A 260 -13.05 -30.52 -22.70
C SER A 260 -12.04 -30.05 -21.66
N THR A 261 -11.29 -30.96 -21.05
CA THR A 261 -10.36 -30.60 -19.96
C THR A 261 -8.89 -30.60 -20.36
N ARG A 262 -8.50 -30.99 -21.59
CA ARG A 262 -7.11 -31.30 -22.01
C ARG A 262 -6.00 -30.31 -21.65
N GLY A 263 -6.31 -29.02 -21.45
CA GLY A 263 -5.31 -28.01 -21.14
C GLY A 263 -4.28 -27.88 -22.27
N SER A 264 -2.99 -27.92 -21.92
CA SER A 264 -1.86 -27.85 -22.86
C SER A 264 -1.51 -29.17 -23.55
N ALA A 265 -2.20 -30.28 -23.23
CA ALA A 265 -1.94 -31.56 -23.86
C ALA A 265 -2.29 -31.55 -25.36
N PRO A 266 -1.48 -32.21 -26.22
CA PRO A 266 -1.70 -32.22 -27.66
C PRO A 266 -3.00 -32.95 -28.01
N LYS A 267 -3.67 -32.49 -29.08
CA LYS A 267 -4.81 -33.20 -29.67
C LYS A 267 -4.35 -34.49 -30.33
N ASN A 268 -5.09 -35.57 -30.12
CA ASN A 268 -4.87 -36.85 -30.80
C ASN A 268 -5.21 -36.71 -32.29
N ASN A 269 -6.29 -35.99 -32.62
CA ASN A 269 -6.63 -35.60 -33.98
C ASN A 269 -7.40 -34.27 -33.96
N TRP A 270 -6.93 -33.30 -34.73
CA TRP A 270 -7.44 -31.93 -34.71
C TRP A 270 -8.92 -31.80 -35.06
N ILE A 271 -9.42 -32.65 -35.97
CA ILE A 271 -10.81 -32.62 -36.44
C ILE A 271 -11.71 -33.32 -35.43
N THR A 272 -11.41 -34.57 -35.10
CA THR A 272 -12.28 -35.36 -34.21
C THR A 272 -12.28 -34.79 -32.79
N ASP A 273 -11.13 -34.34 -32.28
CA ASP A 273 -11.07 -33.72 -30.96
C ASP A 273 -11.79 -32.36 -30.94
N GLY A 274 -11.83 -31.64 -32.07
CA GLY A 274 -12.65 -30.42 -32.19
C GLY A 274 -14.15 -30.71 -32.13
N VAL A 275 -14.61 -31.80 -32.76
CA VAL A 275 -16.00 -32.25 -32.65
C VAL A 275 -16.34 -32.70 -31.24
N TYR A 276 -15.44 -33.45 -30.59
CA TYR A 276 -15.60 -33.87 -29.20
C TYR A 276 -15.61 -32.69 -28.22
N ASP A 277 -14.76 -31.67 -28.41
CA ASP A 277 -14.78 -30.42 -27.64
C ASP A 277 -16.18 -29.76 -27.70
N MET A 278 -16.78 -29.70 -28.90
CA MET A 278 -18.11 -29.09 -29.11
C MET A 278 -19.23 -29.93 -28.46
N ILE A 279 -19.21 -31.26 -28.64
CA ILE A 279 -20.18 -32.17 -28.02
C ILE A 279 -20.06 -32.08 -26.49
N ALA A 280 -18.83 -32.09 -25.95
CA ALA A 280 -18.60 -32.00 -24.51
C ALA A 280 -19.09 -30.68 -23.92
N PHE A 281 -18.91 -29.56 -24.63
CA PHE A 281 -19.49 -28.26 -24.24
C PHE A 281 -21.02 -28.36 -24.12
N GLN A 282 -21.69 -28.95 -25.11
CA GLN A 282 -23.15 -29.12 -25.09
C GLN A 282 -23.63 -30.15 -24.05
N TRP A 283 -22.86 -31.20 -23.76
CA TRP A 283 -23.25 -32.25 -22.81
C TRP A 283 -22.95 -31.92 -21.35
N PHE A 284 -21.89 -31.18 -21.05
CA PHE A 284 -21.46 -30.93 -19.66
C PHE A 284 -21.71 -29.50 -19.18
N ILE A 285 -21.81 -28.50 -20.06
CA ILE A 285 -22.07 -27.10 -19.67
C ILE A 285 -23.57 -26.76 -19.72
N THR A 286 -24.37 -27.54 -20.45
CA THR A 286 -25.84 -27.36 -20.57
C THR A 286 -26.69 -28.42 -19.86
N PRO A 287 -26.23 -29.02 -18.73
CA PRO A 287 -27.16 -29.31 -17.64
C PRO A 287 -26.49 -29.27 -16.23
N PHE A 288 -26.01 -28.10 -15.79
CA PHE A 288 -25.75 -27.83 -14.36
C PHE A 288 -26.42 -26.53 -13.87
N SER A 289 -27.53 -26.15 -14.49
CA SER A 289 -28.44 -25.10 -13.99
C SER A 289 -29.73 -25.63 -13.36
N SER A 290 -29.91 -26.95 -13.20
CA SER A 290 -31.07 -27.50 -12.49
C SER A 290 -30.86 -28.95 -12.02
N GLY A 291 -30.98 -29.18 -10.71
CA GLY A 291 -31.33 -30.50 -10.16
C GLY A 291 -30.31 -31.18 -9.24
N ALA A 292 -30.18 -30.71 -8.00
CA ALA A 292 -29.78 -31.57 -6.87
C ALA A 292 -30.34 -31.03 -5.54
N SER A 293 -31.64 -31.25 -5.30
CA SER A 293 -32.12 -31.50 -3.94
C SER A 293 -33.37 -32.38 -3.98
N SER A 294 -33.28 -33.51 -3.27
CA SER A 294 -34.35 -34.39 -2.75
C SER A 294 -35.18 -35.28 -3.71
N LEU A 295 -35.08 -36.59 -3.47
CA LEU A 295 -36.14 -37.61 -3.58
C LEU A 295 -36.44 -38.12 -2.15
N PRO A 296 -37.60 -38.76 -1.84
CA PRO A 296 -38.92 -38.71 -2.47
C PRO A 296 -40.10 -38.60 -1.45
N TYR A 297 -41.28 -38.13 -1.87
CA TYR A 297 -42.61 -38.66 -1.44
C TYR A 297 -43.65 -38.35 -2.54
N PRO A 298 -44.53 -39.30 -2.96
CA PRO A 298 -45.53 -39.13 -4.03
C PRO A 298 -46.96 -38.88 -3.46
N PRO A 299 -48.02 -38.72 -4.28
CA PRO A 299 -48.16 -38.02 -5.57
C PRO A 299 -49.41 -37.10 -5.60
N SER A 300 -49.46 -36.12 -6.51
CA SER A 300 -50.72 -35.79 -7.21
C SER A 300 -50.47 -34.93 -8.45
N SER A 301 -50.93 -35.46 -9.57
CA SER A 301 -51.19 -34.84 -10.87
C SER A 301 -51.56 -33.35 -10.84
N VAL A 302 -51.01 -32.55 -11.77
CA VAL A 302 -51.77 -31.71 -12.75
C VAL A 302 -50.77 -31.11 -13.76
N SER A 303 -51.21 -31.08 -15.02
CA SER A 303 -50.57 -30.56 -16.23
C SER A 303 -50.01 -29.13 -16.13
N ALA A 304 -48.82 -28.92 -16.68
CA ALA A 304 -48.24 -27.59 -16.88
C ALA A 304 -48.95 -26.84 -18.02
N MET A 305 -49.64 -25.75 -17.68
CA MET A 305 -49.71 -24.57 -18.54
C MET A 305 -48.44 -23.74 -18.31
N THR A 306 -47.82 -23.31 -19.40
CA THR A 306 -46.66 -22.43 -19.43
C THR A 306 -47.00 -21.04 -18.89
N SER A 307 -46.26 -20.58 -17.88
CA SER A 307 -46.11 -19.15 -17.59
C SER A 307 -44.64 -18.85 -17.31
N THR A 308 -44.08 -17.91 -18.08
CA THR A 308 -42.84 -17.21 -17.81
C THR A 308 -42.98 -16.44 -16.50
N ILE A 309 -42.18 -16.78 -15.49
CA ILE A 309 -42.09 -16.00 -14.26
C ILE A 309 -40.91 -15.04 -14.40
N ASP A 310 -41.19 -13.74 -14.30
CA ASP A 310 -40.19 -12.68 -14.18
C ASP A 310 -39.46 -12.82 -12.82
N PRO A 311 -38.12 -12.93 -12.75
CA PRO A 311 -37.36 -13.01 -11.50
C PRO A 311 -37.65 -11.87 -10.50
N LYS A 312 -38.14 -10.72 -10.97
CA LYS A 312 -38.58 -9.61 -10.10
C LYS A 312 -39.89 -9.90 -9.35
N THR A 313 -40.66 -10.89 -9.79
CA THR A 313 -41.93 -11.32 -9.18
C THR A 313 -41.80 -12.52 -8.24
N ILE A 314 -40.60 -13.09 -8.11
CA ILE A 314 -40.34 -14.16 -7.14
C ILE A 314 -40.41 -13.54 -5.73
N GLY A 315 -41.44 -13.91 -4.98
CA GLY A 315 -41.62 -13.49 -3.60
C GLY A 315 -40.36 -13.80 -2.79
N ARG A 316 -39.68 -12.74 -2.32
CA ARG A 316 -38.56 -12.89 -1.40
C ARG A 316 -39.08 -13.64 -0.16
N PRO A 317 -38.55 -14.81 0.20
CA PRO A 317 -39.00 -15.51 1.39
C PRO A 317 -38.85 -14.55 2.58
N LYS A 318 -39.93 -14.37 3.36
CA LYS A 318 -39.90 -13.64 4.65
C LYS A 318 -39.01 -14.42 5.62
N ARG A 319 -37.68 -14.30 5.46
CA ARG A 319 -36.71 -14.77 6.44
C ARG A 319 -36.90 -13.91 7.69
N ALA A 320 -36.97 -14.55 8.86
CA ALA A 320 -37.02 -13.82 10.13
C ALA A 320 -35.86 -12.82 10.21
N ARG A 321 -36.14 -11.61 10.73
CA ARG A 321 -35.16 -10.51 10.88
C ARG A 321 -33.89 -11.03 11.58
N ARG A 322 -32.71 -10.70 11.08
CA ARG A 322 -31.40 -11.05 11.68
C ARG A 322 -30.57 -9.79 11.84
N HIS A 323 -29.64 -9.77 12.78
CA HIS A 323 -28.62 -8.72 12.79
C HIS A 323 -27.76 -8.86 11.54
N VAL A 324 -27.67 -7.79 10.75
CA VAL A 324 -26.87 -7.72 9.53
C VAL A 324 -25.85 -6.61 9.72
N ARG A 325 -24.60 -6.85 9.33
CA ARG A 325 -23.54 -5.86 9.39
C ARG A 325 -23.73 -4.82 8.28
N THR A 326 -23.66 -3.54 8.66
CA THR A 326 -23.41 -2.44 7.74
C THR A 326 -22.01 -1.88 8.01
N LEU A 327 -21.22 -1.62 6.96
CA LEU A 327 -19.81 -1.25 7.12
C LEU A 327 -19.63 0.13 7.79
N THR A 328 -20.49 1.10 7.49
CA THR A 328 -20.50 2.45 8.09
C THR A 328 -21.92 3.03 8.17
N GLY A 329 -22.43 3.24 9.38
CA GLY A 329 -23.81 3.69 9.62
C GLY A 329 -24.86 2.70 9.10
N TYR A 330 -26.12 2.91 9.43
CA TYR A 330 -27.24 2.18 8.84
C TYR A 330 -28.41 3.15 8.62
N LEU A 331 -29.23 2.89 7.62
CA LEU A 331 -30.53 3.54 7.50
C LEU A 331 -31.51 2.71 8.33
N PRO A 332 -32.08 3.24 9.42
CA PRO A 332 -33.02 2.51 10.25
C PRO A 332 -34.28 2.19 9.44
N GLU A 333 -34.75 0.95 9.56
CA GLU A 333 -36.10 0.60 9.12
C GLU A 333 -37.10 1.38 9.99
N THR A 334 -38.08 2.02 9.36
CA THR A 334 -39.16 2.71 10.04
C THR A 334 -40.46 1.93 9.90
N ASP A 335 -41.31 1.96 10.92
CA ASP A 335 -42.67 1.43 10.83
C ASP A 335 -43.57 2.36 10.00
N ALA A 336 -44.85 1.99 9.86
CA ALA A 336 -45.84 2.78 9.12
C ALA A 336 -46.09 4.19 9.71
N THR A 337 -45.62 4.45 10.94
CA THR A 337 -45.70 5.76 11.60
C THR A 337 -44.43 6.59 11.43
N GLY A 338 -43.41 6.05 10.75
CA GLY A 338 -42.11 6.69 10.58
C GLY A 338 -41.18 6.51 11.78
N LYS A 339 -41.55 5.71 12.79
CA LYS A 339 -40.70 5.46 13.96
C LYS A 339 -39.69 4.36 13.66
N GLU A 340 -38.44 4.57 14.06
CA GLU A 340 -37.39 3.56 13.89
C GLU A 340 -37.74 2.27 14.65
N VAL A 341 -37.61 1.14 13.96
CA VAL A 341 -37.90 -0.18 14.52
C VAL A 341 -36.61 -0.79 15.05
N TRP A 342 -36.51 -0.99 16.36
CA TRP A 342 -35.37 -1.66 17.00
C TRP A 342 -35.10 -3.03 16.37
N PRO A 343 -33.85 -3.42 16.04
CA PRO A 343 -33.51 -4.73 15.47
C PRO A 343 -33.96 -5.91 16.34
N LYS A 344 -33.82 -7.14 15.85
CA LYS A 344 -34.19 -8.35 16.63
C LYS A 344 -33.52 -8.34 18.02
N GLY A 345 -34.26 -8.65 19.08
CA GLY A 345 -33.76 -8.71 20.47
C GLY A 345 -34.46 -7.71 21.39
N ASP A 346 -34.18 -7.78 22.70
CA ASP A 346 -34.75 -6.86 23.70
C ASP A 346 -33.97 -5.53 23.73
N GLU A 347 -34.64 -4.45 23.33
CA GLU A 347 -34.10 -3.08 23.35
C GLU A 347 -33.61 -2.66 24.74
N LYS A 348 -34.29 -3.06 25.82
CA LYS A 348 -33.90 -2.68 27.18
C LYS A 348 -32.56 -3.30 27.57
N VAL A 349 -32.35 -4.57 27.20
CA VAL A 349 -31.09 -5.28 27.47
C VAL A 349 -29.92 -4.61 26.77
N TRP A 350 -30.09 -4.27 25.48
CA TRP A 350 -29.06 -3.54 24.74
C TRP A 350 -28.79 -2.16 25.34
N LYS A 351 -29.84 -1.37 25.60
CA LYS A 351 -29.68 -0.03 26.18
C LYS A 351 -29.00 -0.04 27.55
N ALA A 352 -29.26 -1.06 28.38
CA ALA A 352 -28.62 -1.20 29.68
C ALA A 352 -27.12 -1.54 29.58
N GLY A 353 -26.69 -2.23 28.50
CA GLY A 353 -25.30 -2.57 28.24
C GLY A 353 -24.52 -1.56 27.39
N THR A 354 -25.20 -0.58 26.78
CA THR A 354 -24.55 0.44 25.94
C THR A 354 -23.68 1.35 26.80
N ARG A 355 -22.40 1.44 26.45
CA ARG A 355 -21.47 2.38 27.07
C ARG A 355 -21.65 3.80 26.51
N GLY A 356 -21.59 4.80 27.40
CA GLY A 356 -21.43 6.22 27.05
C GLY A 356 -19.97 6.68 27.14
N VAL A 357 -19.72 7.95 26.81
CA VAL A 357 -18.42 8.59 27.03
C VAL A 357 -18.19 8.75 28.53
N ASP A 358 -16.99 8.42 29.01
CA ASP A 358 -16.60 8.55 30.42
C ASP A 358 -16.79 9.99 30.92
N GLN A 359 -17.41 10.17 32.10
CA GLN A 359 -17.77 11.49 32.60
C GLN A 359 -16.91 11.95 33.78
N ASP A 360 -16.40 11.04 34.60
CA ASP A 360 -15.64 11.35 35.81
C ASP A 360 -14.39 10.47 35.99
N VAL A 361 -13.64 10.74 37.07
CA VAL A 361 -12.40 10.03 37.38
C VAL A 361 -12.65 8.54 37.72
N SER A 362 -13.81 8.21 38.29
CA SER A 362 -14.17 6.82 38.62
C SER A 362 -14.43 6.01 37.36
N ASP A 363 -15.15 6.58 36.38
CA ASP A 363 -15.35 5.95 35.07
C ASP A 363 -14.02 5.68 34.36
N ILE A 364 -13.13 6.69 34.35
CA ILE A 364 -11.83 6.63 33.69
C ILE A 364 -10.93 5.57 34.32
N THR A 365 -10.80 5.58 35.65
CA THR A 365 -9.95 4.60 36.36
C THR A 365 -10.47 3.18 36.19
N LYS A 366 -11.80 2.99 36.20
CA LYS A 366 -12.43 1.69 35.90
C LYS A 366 -12.15 1.23 34.47
N SER A 367 -12.29 2.11 33.48
CA SER A 367 -12.01 1.80 32.08
C SER A 367 -10.53 1.46 31.85
N PHE A 368 -9.63 2.26 32.43
CA PHE A 368 -8.18 2.01 32.41
C PHE A 368 -7.83 0.64 33.00
N VAL A 369 -8.27 0.35 34.23
CA VAL A 369 -7.97 -0.93 34.92
C VAL A 369 -8.58 -2.11 34.15
N ASN A 370 -9.77 -1.93 33.56
CA ASN A 370 -10.36 -2.93 32.69
C ASN A 370 -9.45 -3.26 31.49
N HIS A 371 -8.87 -2.27 30.82
CA HIS A 371 -7.92 -2.53 29.72
C HIS A 371 -6.61 -3.15 30.21
N VAL A 372 -6.10 -2.77 31.37
CA VAL A 372 -4.95 -3.44 32.01
C VAL A 372 -5.22 -4.95 32.15
N GLN A 373 -6.38 -5.31 32.70
CA GLN A 373 -6.73 -6.71 32.97
C GLN A 373 -7.10 -7.50 31.72
N THR A 374 -7.86 -6.90 30.80
CA THR A 374 -8.53 -7.64 29.71
C THR A 374 -7.82 -7.49 28.37
N SER A 375 -7.29 -6.31 28.06
CA SER A 375 -6.64 -6.04 26.78
C SER A 375 -5.16 -6.31 26.83
N LEU A 376 -4.51 -5.99 27.95
CA LEU A 376 -3.06 -6.16 28.13
C LEU A 376 -2.70 -7.45 28.88
N ALA A 377 -3.69 -8.11 29.50
CA ALA A 377 -3.49 -9.28 30.36
C ALA A 377 -2.44 -9.04 31.48
N ARG A 378 -2.46 -7.84 32.07
CA ARG A 378 -1.58 -7.40 33.17
C ARG A 378 -2.35 -7.17 34.46
N GLN A 379 -1.63 -6.88 35.54
CA GLN A 379 -2.14 -6.52 36.86
C GLN A 379 -1.38 -5.30 37.39
N ALA A 380 -1.84 -4.73 38.51
CA ALA A 380 -1.19 -3.58 39.13
C ALA A 380 0.31 -3.79 39.42
N TYR A 381 0.72 -5.02 39.74
CA TYR A 381 2.11 -5.34 40.12
C TYR A 381 3.10 -5.45 38.95
N ASN A 382 2.63 -5.53 37.70
CA ASN A 382 3.49 -5.70 36.51
C ASN A 382 3.12 -4.73 35.36
N LEU A 383 2.50 -3.61 35.71
CA LEU A 383 2.18 -2.54 34.77
C LEU A 383 3.31 -1.53 34.72
N ASP A 384 4.03 -1.50 33.59
CA ASP A 384 5.01 -0.45 33.29
C ASP A 384 4.33 0.74 32.59
N ASP A 385 5.07 1.82 32.40
CA ASP A 385 4.59 3.03 31.73
C ASP A 385 4.06 2.77 30.31
N LEU A 386 4.65 1.82 29.56
CA LEU A 386 4.21 1.49 28.21
C LEU A 386 2.82 0.85 28.25
N GLY A 387 2.62 -0.12 29.14
CA GLY A 387 1.33 -0.74 29.39
C GLY A 387 0.31 0.26 29.94
N ALA A 388 0.73 1.17 30.82
CA ALA A 388 -0.13 2.24 31.32
C ALA A 388 -0.55 3.21 30.21
N TYR A 389 0.37 3.61 29.32
CA TYR A 389 0.05 4.37 28.11
C TYR A 389 -0.96 3.62 27.24
N GLN A 390 -0.72 2.34 26.95
CA GLN A 390 -1.63 1.53 26.14
C GLN A 390 -3.02 1.45 26.77
N ALA A 391 -3.13 1.23 28.07
CA ALA A 391 -4.41 1.20 28.78
C ALA A 391 -5.14 2.55 28.73
N ALA A 392 -4.42 3.67 28.92
CA ALA A 392 -4.98 5.00 28.79
C ALA A 392 -5.46 5.28 27.35
N ALA A 393 -4.63 5.00 26.35
CA ALA A 393 -4.95 5.20 24.94
C ALA A 393 -6.15 4.35 24.50
N LEU A 394 -6.21 3.09 24.91
CA LEU A 394 -7.36 2.22 24.66
C LEU A 394 -8.63 2.79 25.29
N SER A 395 -8.59 3.21 26.56
CA SER A 395 -9.71 3.84 27.26
C SER A 395 -10.21 5.12 26.55
N VAL A 396 -9.29 5.95 26.05
CA VAL A 396 -9.63 7.16 25.30
C VAL A 396 -10.21 6.82 23.93
N ARG A 397 -9.61 5.88 23.17
CA ARG A 397 -10.15 5.41 21.88
C ARG A 397 -11.58 4.93 22.03
N ASP A 398 -11.85 4.26 23.12
CA ASP A 398 -13.14 3.73 23.50
C ASP A 398 -14.22 4.84 23.60
N ASN A 399 -13.87 6.02 24.13
CA ASN A 399 -14.71 7.23 24.07
C ASN A 399 -14.87 7.77 22.64
N LEU A 400 -13.78 7.80 21.87
CA LEU A 400 -13.81 8.22 20.46
C LEU A 400 -14.73 7.33 19.62
N LEU A 401 -14.78 6.02 19.90
CA LEU A 401 -15.63 5.06 19.19
C LEU A 401 -17.11 5.32 19.42
N VAL A 402 -17.51 5.67 20.65
CA VAL A 402 -18.90 6.05 20.97
C VAL A 402 -19.30 7.26 20.12
N ASN A 403 -18.49 8.31 20.14
CA ASN A 403 -18.75 9.54 19.38
C ASN A 403 -18.67 9.33 17.86
N TRP A 404 -17.73 8.51 17.37
CA TRP A 404 -17.58 8.19 15.95
C TRP A 404 -18.80 7.45 15.43
N ASN A 405 -19.30 6.45 16.17
CA ASN A 405 -20.51 5.72 15.77
C ASN A 405 -21.73 6.65 15.70
N GLU A 406 -21.90 7.55 16.67
CA GLU A 406 -22.96 8.57 16.67
C GLU A 406 -22.83 9.51 15.45
N THR A 407 -21.61 9.98 15.18
CA THR A 407 -21.29 10.85 14.03
C THR A 407 -21.61 10.18 12.70
N GLN A 408 -21.13 8.94 12.50
CA GLN A 408 -21.36 8.21 11.25
C GLN A 408 -22.84 7.88 11.04
N LEU A 409 -23.57 7.53 12.10
CA LEU A 409 -25.01 7.30 12.02
C LEU A 409 -25.76 8.60 11.65
N ASN A 410 -25.41 9.73 12.25
CA ASN A 410 -25.98 11.04 11.93
C ASN A 410 -25.73 11.42 10.47
N TYR A 411 -24.50 11.25 9.96
CA TYR A 411 -24.19 11.52 8.55
C TYR A 411 -24.87 10.55 7.59
N THR A 412 -25.11 9.30 7.99
CA THR A 412 -25.87 8.35 7.14
C THR A 412 -27.35 8.73 7.09
N ARG A 413 -27.96 9.09 8.23
CA ARG A 413 -29.38 9.52 8.29
C ARG A 413 -29.64 10.82 7.53
N LYS A 414 -28.78 11.83 7.68
CA LYS A 414 -28.95 13.14 7.04
C LYS A 414 -28.52 13.16 5.57
N ALA A 415 -27.70 12.19 5.15
CA ALA A 415 -27.11 12.13 3.81
C ALA A 415 -26.58 13.50 3.29
N PRO A 416 -25.77 14.24 4.08
CA PRO A 416 -25.21 15.50 3.60
C PRO A 416 -24.17 15.23 2.51
N LYS A 417 -23.83 16.28 1.73
CA LYS A 417 -22.62 16.26 0.92
C LYS A 417 -21.40 16.02 1.81
N ARG A 418 -20.56 15.07 1.45
CA ARG A 418 -19.33 14.74 2.18
C ARG A 418 -18.10 15.16 1.41
N ALA A 419 -17.11 15.68 2.12
CA ALA A 419 -15.79 15.97 1.59
C ALA A 419 -14.85 14.78 1.84
N TYR A 420 -14.07 14.43 0.84
CA TYR A 420 -13.06 13.38 0.89
C TYR A 420 -11.71 13.96 0.51
N TYR A 421 -10.79 13.97 1.46
CA TYR A 421 -9.47 14.56 1.29
C TYR A 421 -8.46 13.44 0.99
N LEU A 422 -8.03 13.34 -0.27
CA LEU A 422 -7.03 12.36 -0.69
C LEU A 422 -5.64 12.97 -0.53
N SER A 423 -4.83 12.40 0.37
CA SER A 423 -3.45 12.86 0.59
C SER A 423 -2.52 11.66 0.70
N LEU A 424 -1.36 11.75 0.04
CA LEU A 424 -0.29 10.75 0.13
C LEU A 424 0.35 10.73 1.53
N GLU A 425 0.29 11.85 2.26
CA GLU A 425 0.81 11.97 3.62
C GLU A 425 -0.18 12.62 4.61
N PHE A 426 -0.11 12.17 5.86
CA PHE A 426 -0.79 12.74 7.03
C PHE A 426 0.19 12.79 8.21
N LEU A 427 0.73 13.96 8.52
CA LEU A 427 1.71 14.11 9.60
C LEU A 427 0.99 14.34 10.94
N MET A 428 0.38 13.28 11.48
CA MET A 428 -0.57 13.37 12.61
C MET A 428 0.09 13.79 13.94
N GLY A 429 1.31 13.32 14.20
CA GLY A 429 1.96 13.42 15.51
C GLY A 429 1.42 12.40 16.51
N ARG A 430 1.63 12.65 17.81
CA ARG A 430 1.03 11.87 18.91
C ARG A 430 -0.47 12.18 19.06
N THR A 431 -1.28 11.18 19.37
CA THR A 431 -2.75 11.28 19.41
C THR A 431 -3.31 11.45 20.83
N LEU A 432 -2.67 10.88 21.87
CA LEU A 432 -3.25 10.83 23.22
C LEU A 432 -3.63 12.22 23.76
N ASP A 433 -2.68 13.15 23.79
CA ASP A 433 -2.93 14.48 24.34
C ASP A 433 -3.96 15.27 23.53
N ASN A 434 -3.92 15.13 22.21
CA ASN A 434 -4.88 15.77 21.31
C ASN A 434 -6.30 15.24 21.49
N ALA A 435 -6.45 13.92 21.62
CA ALA A 435 -7.74 13.28 21.85
C ALA A 435 -8.33 13.71 23.20
N LEU A 436 -7.52 13.71 24.26
CA LEU A 436 -7.91 14.17 25.59
C LEU A 436 -8.33 15.65 25.60
N LEU A 437 -7.59 16.49 24.88
CA LEU A 437 -7.91 17.90 24.72
C LEU A 437 -9.25 18.09 24.01
N ASN A 438 -9.43 17.44 22.85
CA ASN A 438 -10.63 17.60 22.03
C ASN A 438 -11.90 17.04 22.72
N LEU A 439 -11.77 15.96 23.49
CA LEU A 439 -12.84 15.41 24.33
C LEU A 439 -13.15 16.27 25.57
N GLY A 440 -12.26 17.19 25.96
CA GLY A 440 -12.38 17.95 27.20
C GLY A 440 -12.18 17.10 28.46
N LEU A 441 -11.39 16.02 28.36
CA LEU A 441 -11.16 15.04 29.44
C LEU A 441 -9.74 15.07 30.01
N LYS A 442 -8.83 15.92 29.47
CA LYS A 442 -7.42 16.01 29.85
C LYS A 442 -7.18 16.06 31.36
N ASP A 443 -7.81 16.98 32.09
CA ASP A 443 -7.60 17.10 33.55
C ASP A 443 -8.17 15.91 34.35
N LYS A 444 -9.26 15.31 33.88
CA LYS A 444 -9.86 14.14 34.55
C LYS A 444 -8.98 12.91 34.36
N TYR A 445 -8.44 12.71 33.16
CA TYR A 445 -7.48 11.63 32.90
C TYR A 445 -6.18 11.83 33.67
N ARG A 446 -5.64 13.07 33.75
CA ARG A 446 -4.45 13.36 34.58
C ARG A 446 -4.66 12.92 36.03
N LYS A 447 -5.76 13.35 36.65
CA LYS A 447 -6.09 12.95 38.04
C LYS A 447 -6.32 11.44 38.18
N GLY A 448 -6.93 10.80 37.18
CA GLY A 448 -7.20 9.37 37.19
C GLY A 448 -5.92 8.53 37.13
N VAL A 449 -5.01 8.85 36.21
CA VAL A 449 -3.74 8.11 36.11
C VAL A 449 -2.83 8.36 37.33
N GLU A 450 -2.87 9.57 37.91
CA GLU A 450 -2.17 9.91 39.15
C GLU A 450 -2.65 9.04 40.33
N GLN A 451 -3.97 8.85 40.47
CA GLN A 451 -4.53 7.93 41.48
C GLN A 451 -4.10 6.46 41.28
N LEU A 452 -3.75 6.09 40.05
CA LEU A 452 -3.26 4.75 39.71
C LEU A 452 -1.73 4.64 39.81
N GLY A 453 -1.03 5.72 40.18
CA GLY A 453 0.42 5.74 40.39
C GLY A 453 1.26 6.16 39.20
N PHE A 454 0.67 6.76 38.15
CA PHE A 454 1.38 7.20 36.94
C PHE A 454 1.32 8.71 36.73
N ASN A 455 2.38 9.26 36.15
CA ASN A 455 2.42 10.64 35.69
C ASN A 455 1.96 10.70 34.22
N MET A 456 1.08 11.65 33.87
CA MET A 456 0.53 11.75 32.51
C MET A 456 1.59 12.08 31.47
N GLU A 457 2.51 12.98 31.78
CA GLU A 457 3.61 13.38 30.91
C GLU A 457 4.52 12.19 30.57
N ASP A 458 4.80 11.30 31.54
CA ASP A 458 5.57 10.07 31.29
C ASP A 458 4.83 9.12 30.32
N LEU A 459 3.50 9.02 30.41
CA LEU A 459 2.69 8.23 29.47
C LEU A 459 2.68 8.83 28.07
N LEU A 460 2.59 10.16 27.95
CA LEU A 460 2.63 10.88 26.67
C LEU A 460 3.96 10.68 25.94
N GLU A 461 5.07 10.52 26.67
CA GLU A 461 6.39 10.24 26.07
C GLU A 461 6.56 8.79 25.60
N LYS A 462 5.70 7.86 25.99
CA LYS A 462 5.72 6.49 25.44
C LYS A 462 5.07 6.40 24.05
N GLU A 463 4.25 7.37 23.69
CA GLU A 463 3.61 7.41 22.37
C GLU A 463 4.62 7.82 21.29
N ARG A 464 4.76 6.99 20.25
CA ARG A 464 5.49 7.35 19.03
C ARG A 464 4.59 8.14 18.09
N ASP A 465 5.15 9.13 17.40
CA ASP A 465 4.47 9.83 16.31
C ASP A 465 4.02 8.82 15.25
N ALA A 466 2.80 8.98 14.73
CA ALA A 466 2.37 8.17 13.60
C ALA A 466 3.18 8.56 12.35
N ALA A 467 4.00 7.62 11.86
CA ALA A 467 4.89 7.82 10.70
C ALA A 467 4.12 7.77 9.37
N LEU A 468 3.08 8.58 9.24
CA LEU A 468 2.16 8.61 8.11
C LEU A 468 2.40 9.78 7.14
N GLY A 469 3.42 10.60 7.41
CA GLY A 469 3.77 11.75 6.60
C GLY A 469 5.18 12.26 6.84
N ASN A 470 5.61 13.25 6.07
CA ASN A 470 6.94 13.83 6.15
C ASN A 470 6.89 15.36 6.31
N GLY A 471 6.16 16.06 5.44
CA GLY A 471 6.32 17.50 5.25
C GLY A 471 5.14 18.37 5.65
N GLY A 472 5.18 19.61 5.16
CA GLY A 472 4.11 20.61 5.34
C GLY A 472 2.79 20.20 4.70
N LEU A 473 2.82 19.46 3.58
CA LEU A 473 1.64 18.93 2.90
C LEU A 473 0.84 17.98 3.81
N GLY A 474 1.52 17.02 4.44
CA GLY A 474 0.91 16.08 5.37
C GLY A 474 0.48 16.74 6.68
N ARG A 475 1.18 17.78 7.13
CA ARG A 475 0.78 18.52 8.33
C ARG A 475 -0.44 19.40 8.09
N LEU A 476 -0.57 19.99 6.89
CA LEU A 476 -1.76 20.70 6.45
C LEU A 476 -2.97 19.75 6.42
N ALA A 477 -2.82 18.57 5.80
CA ALA A 477 -3.86 17.55 5.76
C ALA A 477 -4.35 17.19 7.17
N ALA A 478 -3.43 16.98 8.11
CA ALA A 478 -3.77 16.70 9.51
C ALA A 478 -4.46 17.89 10.22
N CYS A 479 -4.06 19.14 9.93
CA CYS A 479 -4.76 20.34 10.43
C CYS A 479 -6.18 20.46 9.87
N TYR A 480 -6.40 20.14 8.59
CA TYR A 480 -7.73 20.14 7.97
C TYR A 480 -8.65 19.09 8.56
N LEU A 481 -8.15 17.90 8.90
CA LEU A 481 -8.98 16.88 9.57
C LEU A 481 -9.44 17.36 10.96
N ASP A 482 -8.54 17.94 11.76
CA ASP A 482 -8.88 18.50 13.09
C ASP A 482 -9.87 19.69 12.98
N SER A 483 -9.64 20.61 12.04
CA SER A 483 -10.55 21.73 11.79
C SER A 483 -11.91 21.27 11.26
N GLY A 484 -11.94 20.32 10.32
CA GLY A 484 -13.18 19.77 9.77
C GLY A 484 -14.02 19.10 10.86
N ALA A 485 -13.39 18.34 11.77
CA ALA A 485 -14.09 17.77 12.92
C ALA A 485 -14.59 18.85 13.90
N SER A 486 -13.78 19.86 14.19
CA SER A 486 -14.10 20.94 15.14
C SER A 486 -15.21 21.88 14.65
N GLN A 487 -15.32 22.04 13.33
CA GLN A 487 -16.37 22.79 12.61
C GLN A 487 -17.55 21.89 12.19
N GLU A 488 -17.57 20.63 12.65
CA GLU A 488 -18.65 19.67 12.43
C GLU A 488 -18.92 19.32 10.95
N LEU A 489 -17.93 19.54 10.09
CA LEU A 489 -18.00 19.26 8.66
C LEU A 489 -17.90 17.75 8.40
N PRO A 490 -18.77 17.16 7.55
CA PRO A 490 -18.68 15.77 7.10
C PRO A 490 -17.45 15.53 6.21
N LEU A 491 -16.28 15.38 6.83
CA LEU A 491 -14.98 15.29 6.17
C LEU A 491 -14.25 14.01 6.57
N TRP A 492 -13.79 13.24 5.60
CA TRP A 492 -12.89 12.11 5.82
C TRP A 492 -11.56 12.30 5.07
N GLY A 493 -10.47 11.88 5.71
CA GLY A 493 -9.16 11.73 5.07
C GLY A 493 -8.95 10.32 4.56
N TYR A 494 -8.28 10.17 3.42
CA TYR A 494 -7.83 8.88 2.89
C TYR A 494 -6.34 8.93 2.54
N GLY A 495 -5.60 7.91 2.99
CA GLY A 495 -4.16 7.76 2.71
C GLY A 495 -3.69 6.31 2.82
N LEU A 496 -2.38 6.12 2.92
CA LEU A 496 -1.74 4.82 3.07
C LEU A 496 -1.28 4.58 4.51
N ARG A 497 -1.36 3.33 4.95
CA ARG A 497 -0.82 2.88 6.24
C ARG A 497 0.64 2.46 6.06
N TYR A 498 1.58 3.41 6.11
CA TYR A 498 3.00 3.10 5.94
C TYR A 498 3.57 2.31 7.11
N GLN A 499 4.22 1.19 6.83
CA GLN A 499 4.83 0.35 7.87
C GLN A 499 6.02 1.05 8.54
N TYR A 500 6.86 1.76 7.77
CA TYR A 500 8.13 2.32 8.23
C TYR A 500 8.26 3.83 8.01
N GLY A 501 7.15 4.52 7.75
CA GLY A 501 7.11 5.95 7.42
C GLY A 501 8.04 6.32 6.28
N ILE A 502 8.76 7.44 6.40
CA ILE A 502 9.83 7.80 5.47
C ILE A 502 11.17 7.17 5.92
N PHE A 503 11.61 7.50 7.14
CA PHE A 503 12.71 6.91 7.89
C PHE A 503 12.83 7.63 9.25
N GLN A 504 13.38 6.94 10.25
CA GLN A 504 13.97 7.51 11.45
C GLN A 504 15.36 8.08 11.12
N GLN A 505 15.59 9.34 11.46
CA GLN A 505 16.86 10.01 11.19
C GLN A 505 17.84 9.74 12.34
N LEU A 506 19.02 9.21 12.03
CA LEU A 506 20.14 9.10 12.96
C LEU A 506 21.32 9.95 12.47
N ILE A 507 22.22 10.34 13.37
CA ILE A 507 23.42 11.11 13.05
C ILE A 507 24.65 10.28 13.37
N SER A 508 25.52 10.06 12.39
CA SER A 508 26.76 9.30 12.55
C SER A 508 27.81 10.07 13.37
N PRO A 509 28.84 9.39 13.90
CA PRO A 509 29.97 10.06 14.55
C PRO A 509 30.66 11.10 13.66
N GLU A 510 30.66 10.96 12.34
CA GLU A 510 31.24 11.90 11.38
C GLU A 510 30.29 13.08 11.03
N GLY A 511 29.07 13.06 11.57
CA GLY A 511 28.03 14.07 11.38
C GLY A 511 27.07 13.78 10.23
N ASN A 512 27.13 12.60 9.59
CA ASN A 512 26.27 12.27 8.45
C ASN A 512 24.87 11.86 8.90
N GLN A 513 23.85 12.20 8.10
CA GLN A 513 22.53 11.60 8.24
C GLN A 513 22.59 10.11 7.86
N LEU A 514 22.04 9.25 8.71
CA LEU A 514 21.73 7.86 8.45
C LEU A 514 20.21 7.65 8.49
N GLU A 515 19.71 6.77 7.63
CA GLU A 515 18.29 6.43 7.55
C GLU A 515 18.05 5.03 8.15
N ALA A 516 17.20 4.95 9.16
CA ALA A 516 16.69 3.69 9.70
C ALA A 516 15.17 3.57 9.46
N PRO A 517 14.57 2.37 9.39
CA PRO A 517 13.11 2.23 9.35
C PRO A 517 12.47 2.84 10.60
N ASP A 518 11.34 3.56 10.47
CA ASP A 518 10.62 4.09 11.63
C ASP A 518 9.80 2.98 12.32
N PRO A 519 10.11 2.60 13.58
CA PRO A 519 9.46 1.48 14.25
C PRO A 519 8.13 1.83 14.94
N TRP A 520 7.39 2.84 14.46
CA TRP A 520 6.11 3.27 15.06
C TRP A 520 5.03 2.17 15.16
N LEU A 521 5.15 1.09 14.38
CA LEU A 521 4.25 -0.08 14.37
C LEU A 521 4.91 -1.38 14.89
N GLU A 522 6.11 -1.34 15.48
CA GLU A 522 6.70 -2.53 16.11
C GLU A 522 5.86 -3.02 17.30
N ASN A 523 5.29 -2.07 18.06
CA ASN A 523 4.26 -2.34 19.05
C ASN A 523 2.88 -2.07 18.44
N GLN A 524 1.84 -2.71 18.98
CA GLN A 524 0.46 -2.44 18.56
C GLN A 524 0.13 -0.95 18.75
N ASN A 525 -0.29 -0.28 17.68
CA ASN A 525 -0.81 1.08 17.77
C ASN A 525 -2.23 1.05 18.35
N PRO A 526 -2.48 1.70 19.51
CA PRO A 526 -3.77 1.61 20.18
C PRO A 526 -4.87 2.40 19.47
N TRP A 527 -4.57 3.30 18.53
CA TRP A 527 -5.53 4.22 17.92
C TRP A 527 -6.17 3.71 16.64
N GLU A 528 -5.48 2.83 15.91
CA GLU A 528 -5.99 2.27 14.68
C GLU A 528 -6.95 1.11 14.94
N LEU A 529 -7.96 0.99 14.08
CA LEU A 529 -8.91 -0.12 14.10
C LEU A 529 -8.89 -0.83 12.74
N PRO A 530 -8.39 -2.08 12.68
CA PRO A 530 -8.43 -2.86 11.46
C PRO A 530 -9.88 -3.14 11.07
N ARG A 531 -10.23 -2.85 9.82
CA ARG A 531 -11.56 -3.09 9.23
C ARG A 531 -11.44 -4.20 8.20
N LEU A 532 -11.23 -5.42 8.68
CA LEU A 532 -11.11 -6.61 7.83
C LEU A 532 -12.37 -6.83 6.96
N ASP A 533 -13.51 -6.31 7.41
CA ASP A 533 -14.78 -6.27 6.68
C ASP A 533 -14.80 -5.26 5.51
N VAL A 534 -13.85 -4.33 5.45
CA VAL A 534 -13.68 -3.33 4.40
C VAL A 534 -12.40 -3.63 3.65
N THR A 535 -12.51 -4.52 2.67
CA THR A 535 -11.41 -4.94 1.79
C THR A 535 -11.82 -4.78 0.33
N TYR A 536 -10.95 -4.18 -0.48
CA TYR A 536 -11.17 -3.97 -1.91
C TYR A 536 -10.06 -4.61 -2.73
N GLU A 537 -10.41 -5.15 -3.89
CA GLU A 537 -9.41 -5.64 -4.84
C GLU A 537 -8.89 -4.47 -5.68
N VAL A 538 -7.57 -4.41 -5.87
CA VAL A 538 -6.91 -3.44 -6.76
C VAL A 538 -6.01 -4.19 -7.72
N ARG A 539 -6.15 -3.89 -9.00
CA ARG A 539 -5.42 -4.55 -10.09
C ARG A 539 -4.27 -3.70 -10.62
N PHE A 540 -3.18 -4.35 -11.01
CA PHE A 540 -2.09 -3.75 -11.76
C PHE A 540 -1.77 -4.61 -12.99
N TYR A 541 -1.13 -3.99 -13.98
CA TYR A 541 -0.72 -4.62 -15.24
C TYR A 541 -1.91 -5.18 -16.04
N GLY A 542 -1.69 -6.27 -16.78
CA GLY A 542 -2.72 -6.91 -17.59
C GLY A 542 -2.90 -6.23 -18.94
N GLN A 543 -4.07 -6.38 -19.53
CA GLN A 543 -4.41 -5.86 -20.85
C GLN A 543 -5.83 -5.29 -20.85
N ALA A 544 -6.06 -4.23 -21.63
CA ALA A 544 -7.35 -3.57 -21.74
C ALA A 544 -7.85 -3.63 -23.19
N GLU A 545 -8.96 -4.34 -23.41
CA GLU A 545 -9.57 -4.51 -24.75
C GLU A 545 -10.88 -3.74 -24.83
N ARG A 546 -10.98 -2.75 -25.73
CA ARG A 546 -12.22 -1.99 -25.96
C ARG A 546 -13.30 -2.90 -26.54
N SER A 547 -14.52 -2.79 -26.05
CA SER A 547 -15.66 -3.49 -26.64
C SER A 547 -16.06 -2.82 -27.96
N GLY A 548 -16.46 -3.62 -28.95
CA GLY A 548 -16.89 -3.13 -30.27
C GLY A 548 -18.22 -2.33 -30.28
N SER A 549 -18.81 -2.07 -29.10
CA SER A 549 -20.12 -1.43 -28.92
C SER A 549 -20.15 0.09 -29.09
N GLY A 550 -18.99 0.73 -29.37
CA GLY A 550 -18.91 2.18 -29.65
C GLY A 550 -19.12 3.11 -28.45
N ASN A 551 -19.44 2.58 -27.27
CA ASN A 551 -19.66 3.32 -26.02
C ASN A 551 -18.38 3.54 -25.19
N GLY A 552 -17.20 3.21 -25.72
CA GLY A 552 -15.90 3.42 -25.06
C GLY A 552 -15.57 2.45 -23.91
N ARG A 553 -16.43 1.47 -23.62
CA ARG A 553 -16.18 0.42 -22.63
C ARG A 553 -14.97 -0.43 -22.99
N ALA A 554 -14.27 -0.93 -21.99
CA ALA A 554 -13.23 -1.93 -22.17
C ALA A 554 -13.25 -2.99 -21.07
N ALA A 555 -12.80 -4.20 -21.40
CA ALA A 555 -12.52 -5.24 -20.45
C ALA A 555 -11.03 -5.17 -20.04
N TRP A 556 -10.77 -4.87 -18.77
CA TRP A 556 -9.42 -4.97 -18.21
C TRP A 556 -9.23 -6.37 -17.61
N THR A 557 -8.32 -7.17 -18.16
CA THR A 557 -8.10 -8.59 -17.81
C THR A 557 -6.62 -8.90 -17.54
N GLY A 558 -6.37 -10.00 -16.82
CA GLY A 558 -5.01 -10.42 -16.42
C GLY A 558 -4.38 -9.52 -15.35
N GLY A 559 -3.05 -9.55 -15.27
CA GLY A 559 -2.28 -8.73 -14.34
C GLY A 559 -2.16 -9.31 -12.93
N GLN A 560 -1.80 -8.45 -11.97
CA GLN A 560 -1.63 -8.76 -10.55
C GLN A 560 -2.77 -8.11 -9.75
N GLU A 561 -3.34 -8.84 -8.80
CA GLU A 561 -4.35 -8.30 -7.89
C GLU A 561 -3.85 -8.32 -6.45
N VAL A 562 -4.03 -7.21 -5.75
CA VAL A 562 -3.76 -7.04 -4.32
C VAL A 562 -5.04 -6.64 -3.59
N LEU A 563 -5.04 -6.82 -2.28
CA LEU A 563 -6.13 -6.43 -1.39
C LEU A 563 -5.76 -5.12 -0.68
N ALA A 564 -6.67 -4.15 -0.74
CA ALA A 564 -6.63 -2.95 0.08
C ALA A 564 -7.49 -3.13 1.32
N VAL A 565 -6.85 -3.28 2.49
CA VAL A 565 -7.52 -3.47 3.78
C VAL A 565 -7.56 -2.14 4.52
N ALA A 566 -8.74 -1.71 4.97
CA ALA A 566 -8.89 -0.44 5.67
C ALA A 566 -8.47 -0.51 7.14
N TYR A 567 -7.88 0.58 7.62
CA TYR A 567 -7.64 0.89 9.03
C TYR A 567 -8.24 2.27 9.31
N ASP A 568 -9.11 2.35 10.32
CA ASP A 568 -9.73 3.60 10.72
C ASP A 568 -8.98 4.22 11.90
N VAL A 569 -8.70 5.52 11.81
CA VAL A 569 -8.18 6.36 12.90
C VAL A 569 -9.18 7.49 13.15
N MET A 570 -9.71 7.55 14.36
CA MET A 570 -10.74 8.51 14.75
C MET A 570 -10.16 9.91 14.94
N ILE A 571 -10.81 10.92 14.35
CA ILE A 571 -10.39 12.32 14.42
C ILE A 571 -11.41 13.11 15.24
N PRO A 572 -11.16 13.38 16.52
CA PRO A 572 -12.09 14.15 17.36
C PRO A 572 -12.07 15.63 17.01
N GLY A 573 -13.23 16.28 17.04
CA GLY A 573 -13.36 17.73 16.99
C GLY A 573 -13.30 18.37 18.39
N TYR A 574 -12.81 19.60 18.47
CA TYR A 574 -12.70 20.32 19.74
C TYR A 574 -14.07 20.65 20.34
N LYS A 575 -14.34 20.11 21.55
CA LYS A 575 -15.58 20.32 22.32
C LYS A 575 -16.85 20.09 21.48
N THR A 576 -16.84 19.04 20.67
CA THR A 576 -18.02 18.54 19.95
C THR A 576 -18.03 17.01 20.00
N LYS A 577 -19.19 16.41 19.80
CA LYS A 577 -19.30 14.97 19.59
C LYS A 577 -18.82 14.54 18.20
N THR A 578 -18.70 15.48 17.25
CA THR A 578 -18.27 15.15 15.89
C THR A 578 -16.88 14.52 15.94
N THR A 579 -16.83 13.26 15.54
CA THR A 579 -15.59 12.49 15.41
C THR A 579 -15.52 11.97 13.99
N ASN A 580 -14.71 12.65 13.18
CA ASN A 580 -14.44 12.31 11.80
C ASN A 580 -13.48 11.11 11.70
N ASN A 581 -13.05 10.77 10.49
CA ASN A 581 -12.26 9.57 10.23
C ASN A 581 -11.08 9.89 9.29
N LEU A 582 -9.92 9.37 9.63
CA LEU A 582 -8.83 9.11 8.70
C LEU A 582 -8.83 7.62 8.38
N ARG A 583 -9.06 7.27 7.11
CA ARG A 583 -8.97 5.90 6.62
C ARG A 583 -7.64 5.67 5.93
N LEU A 584 -6.90 4.66 6.39
CA LEU A 584 -5.62 4.26 5.84
C LEU A 584 -5.76 2.90 5.17
N TRP A 585 -5.10 2.71 4.03
CA TRP A 585 -5.08 1.45 3.31
C TRP A 585 -3.77 0.70 3.54
N GLU A 586 -3.88 -0.58 3.92
CA GLU A 586 -2.77 -1.55 3.93
C GLU A 586 -2.89 -2.45 2.70
N SER A 587 -1.77 -2.66 1.99
CA SER A 587 -1.70 -3.57 0.85
C SER A 587 -1.36 -4.99 1.31
N LYS A 588 -2.21 -5.95 0.98
CA LYS A 588 -2.00 -7.38 1.25
C LYS A 588 -2.07 -8.20 -0.03
N PRO A 589 -1.34 -9.32 -0.12
CA PRO A 589 -1.46 -10.22 -1.26
C PRO A 589 -2.84 -10.88 -1.26
N LYS A 590 -3.46 -11.05 -2.44
CA LYS A 590 -4.69 -11.85 -2.60
C LYS A 590 -4.45 -13.33 -2.30
N ARG A 591 -3.24 -13.83 -2.59
CA ARG A 591 -2.72 -15.14 -2.18
C ARG A 591 -1.28 -14.96 -1.71
N GLY A 592 -1.05 -15.08 -0.40
CA GLY A 592 0.22 -14.68 0.23
C GLY A 592 1.33 -15.71 0.24
N PHE A 593 1.05 -17.00 -0.01
CA PHE A 593 2.05 -18.05 0.13
C PHE A 593 1.86 -19.14 -0.93
N ASP A 594 2.91 -19.42 -1.69
CA ASP A 594 2.94 -20.56 -2.62
C ASP A 594 3.65 -21.76 -1.98
N LEU A 595 2.83 -22.69 -1.48
CA LEU A 595 3.29 -23.92 -0.84
C LEU A 595 4.08 -24.83 -1.81
N ASN A 596 3.82 -24.76 -3.12
CA ASN A 596 4.57 -25.56 -4.09
C ASN A 596 6.00 -25.06 -4.23
N SER A 597 6.20 -23.74 -4.38
CA SER A 597 7.53 -23.13 -4.39
C SER A 597 8.28 -23.40 -3.08
N PHE A 598 7.61 -23.32 -1.93
CA PHE A 598 8.21 -23.62 -0.62
C PHE A 598 8.69 -25.08 -0.53
N ASN A 599 7.82 -26.03 -0.89
CA ASN A 599 8.16 -27.46 -0.84
C ASN A 599 9.23 -27.85 -1.87
N ALA A 600 9.40 -27.07 -2.94
CA ALA A 600 10.49 -27.22 -3.90
C ALA A 600 11.82 -26.59 -3.44
N GLY A 601 11.88 -25.99 -2.24
CA GLY A 601 13.06 -25.30 -1.71
C GLY A 601 13.27 -23.89 -2.27
N ASN A 602 12.34 -23.38 -3.09
CA ASN A 602 12.33 -22.00 -3.59
C ASN A 602 11.59 -21.07 -2.59
N TYR A 603 12.24 -20.80 -1.46
CA TYR A 603 11.64 -20.00 -0.39
C TYR A 603 11.36 -18.54 -0.80
N GLU A 604 12.21 -17.95 -1.64
CA GLU A 604 11.99 -16.58 -2.17
C GLU A 604 10.75 -16.52 -3.07
N GLY A 605 10.62 -17.46 -4.01
CA GLY A 605 9.42 -17.57 -4.86
C GLY A 605 8.14 -17.84 -4.07
N ALA A 606 8.23 -18.56 -2.94
CA ALA A 606 7.08 -18.86 -2.10
C ALA A 606 6.41 -17.62 -1.48
N VAL A 607 7.17 -16.54 -1.28
CA VAL A 607 6.71 -15.29 -0.63
C VAL A 607 6.78 -14.07 -1.54
N GLU A 608 7.20 -14.21 -2.80
CA GLU A 608 7.38 -13.11 -3.75
C GLU A 608 6.11 -12.25 -3.89
N SER A 609 4.94 -12.88 -4.04
CA SER A 609 3.66 -12.16 -4.14
C SER A 609 3.34 -11.36 -2.88
N SER A 610 3.67 -11.90 -1.70
CA SER A 610 3.50 -11.21 -0.42
C SER A 610 4.41 -10.01 -0.30
N ASN A 611 5.69 -10.16 -0.67
CA ASN A 611 6.67 -9.08 -0.63
C ASN A 611 6.31 -7.96 -1.62
N SER A 612 5.92 -8.30 -2.84
CA SER A 612 5.49 -7.35 -3.87
C SER A 612 4.26 -6.55 -3.43
N ALA A 613 3.27 -7.20 -2.81
CA ALA A 613 2.08 -6.51 -2.29
C ALA A 613 2.43 -5.61 -1.09
N ALA A 614 3.21 -6.10 -0.12
CA ALA A 614 3.59 -5.36 1.08
C ALA A 614 4.46 -4.13 0.77
N ALA A 615 5.27 -4.18 -0.30
CA ALA A 615 6.11 -3.06 -0.72
C ALA A 615 5.32 -1.76 -0.96
N ILE A 616 4.07 -1.87 -1.45
CA ILE A 616 3.20 -0.72 -1.74
C ILE A 616 2.97 0.13 -0.46
N THR A 617 2.82 -0.49 0.70
CA THR A 617 2.56 0.23 1.97
C THR A 617 3.74 0.17 2.94
N SER A 618 4.95 -0.09 2.43
CA SER A 618 6.13 -0.17 3.29
C SER A 618 6.68 1.20 3.67
N VAL A 619 7.02 2.04 2.69
CA VAL A 619 7.73 3.32 2.89
C VAL A 619 7.05 4.44 2.10
N LEU A 620 6.97 5.63 2.69
CA LEU A 620 6.52 6.88 2.06
C LEU A 620 7.63 7.45 1.16
N TYR A 621 7.27 7.82 -0.07
CA TYR A 621 8.22 8.34 -1.08
C TYR A 621 9.43 7.41 -1.29
N PRO A 622 9.21 6.18 -1.78
CA PRO A 622 10.32 5.28 -2.12
C PRO A 622 11.24 5.94 -3.16
N ASN A 623 12.53 5.65 -3.09
CA ASN A 623 13.52 6.23 -4.00
C ASN A 623 13.19 5.90 -5.47
N ASP A 624 12.84 6.92 -6.24
CA ASP A 624 12.37 6.83 -7.62
C ASP A 624 13.43 7.20 -8.67
N HIS A 625 14.72 7.22 -8.27
CA HIS A 625 15.82 7.33 -9.24
C HIS A 625 15.91 6.09 -10.16
N THR A 626 15.39 4.95 -9.71
CA THR A 626 15.36 3.70 -10.49
C THR A 626 13.99 3.48 -11.13
N THR A 627 13.94 2.69 -12.22
CA THR A 627 12.68 2.31 -12.88
C THR A 627 11.72 1.60 -11.91
N PHE A 628 12.23 0.70 -11.06
CA PHE A 628 11.45 0.01 -10.03
C PHE A 628 10.85 0.98 -9.01
N GLY A 629 11.61 1.99 -8.58
CA GLY A 629 11.13 3.02 -7.68
C GLY A 629 10.00 3.88 -8.27
N LYS A 630 10.14 4.28 -9.55
CA LYS A 630 9.08 4.98 -10.29
C LYS A 630 7.81 4.14 -10.38
N GLU A 631 7.96 2.85 -10.73
CA GLU A 631 6.83 1.93 -10.79
C GLU A 631 6.15 1.75 -9.43
N LEU A 632 6.90 1.58 -8.35
CA LEU A 632 6.36 1.43 -7.00
C LEU A 632 5.59 2.69 -6.56
N ARG A 633 6.12 3.88 -6.84
CA ARG A 633 5.44 5.16 -6.55
C ARG A 633 4.14 5.31 -7.34
N LEU A 634 4.13 4.93 -8.62
CA LEU A 634 2.90 4.91 -9.43
C LEU A 634 1.88 3.90 -8.89
N LYS A 635 2.33 2.70 -8.48
CA LYS A 635 1.48 1.69 -7.83
C LYS A 635 0.88 2.20 -6.52
N GLN A 636 1.66 2.90 -5.69
CA GLN A 636 1.16 3.53 -4.47
C GLN A 636 0.01 4.49 -4.78
N GLN A 637 0.25 5.43 -5.71
CA GLN A 637 -0.75 6.42 -6.15
C GLN A 637 -2.04 5.78 -6.64
N TYR A 638 -1.93 4.78 -7.50
CA TYR A 638 -3.12 4.09 -7.97
C TYR A 638 -3.81 3.30 -6.86
N PHE A 639 -3.04 2.58 -6.04
CA PHE A 639 -3.57 1.70 -5.00
C PHE A 639 -4.54 2.40 -4.05
N TRP A 640 -4.11 3.49 -3.42
CA TRP A 640 -4.98 4.15 -2.44
C TRP A 640 -6.12 4.90 -3.13
N THR A 641 -5.91 5.47 -4.31
CA THR A 641 -6.96 6.22 -5.02
C THR A 641 -8.08 5.28 -5.46
N ALA A 642 -7.73 4.11 -6.03
CA ALA A 642 -8.68 3.08 -6.40
C ALA A 642 -9.46 2.54 -5.20
N ALA A 643 -8.78 2.16 -4.11
CA ALA A 643 -9.45 1.69 -2.90
C ALA A 643 -10.38 2.74 -2.28
N SER A 644 -9.95 4.00 -2.27
CA SER A 644 -10.74 5.12 -1.73
C SER A 644 -11.98 5.39 -2.56
N LEU A 645 -11.89 5.37 -3.88
CA LEU A 645 -13.04 5.57 -4.77
C LEU A 645 -14.07 4.44 -4.64
N GLN A 646 -13.62 3.19 -4.56
CA GLN A 646 -14.52 2.05 -4.31
C GLN A 646 -15.27 2.23 -2.98
N ASP A 647 -14.60 2.71 -1.93
CA ASP A 647 -15.22 2.98 -0.61
C ASP A 647 -16.17 4.18 -0.61
N ILE A 648 -15.84 5.24 -1.35
CA ILE A 648 -16.70 6.42 -1.55
C ILE A 648 -17.97 6.03 -2.31
N LEU A 649 -17.84 5.34 -3.45
CA LEU A 649 -18.95 4.91 -4.28
C LEU A 649 -19.86 3.92 -3.56
N ARG A 650 -19.29 2.95 -2.82
CA ARG A 650 -20.08 2.06 -1.97
C ARG A 650 -20.94 2.85 -0.98
N ARG A 651 -20.38 3.85 -0.29
CA ARG A 651 -21.14 4.67 0.66
C ARG A 651 -22.22 5.48 -0.02
N PHE A 652 -21.96 6.03 -1.21
CA PHE A 652 -22.97 6.72 -2.01
C PHE A 652 -24.12 5.79 -2.43
N LYS A 653 -23.80 4.59 -2.96
CA LYS A 653 -24.81 3.59 -3.35
C LYS A 653 -25.74 3.20 -2.20
N ASN A 654 -25.23 3.19 -0.96
CA ASN A 654 -26.04 2.93 0.23
C ASN A 654 -27.07 4.03 0.55
N VAL A 655 -26.92 5.24 0.01
CA VAL A 655 -27.93 6.31 0.11
C VAL A 655 -29.13 6.01 -0.80
N GLY A 656 -28.97 5.14 -1.81
CA GLY A 656 -30.04 4.74 -2.72
C GLY A 656 -30.39 5.79 -3.78
N LYS A 657 -29.47 6.71 -4.09
CA LYS A 657 -29.63 7.75 -5.12
C LYS A 657 -29.05 7.30 -6.47
N PRO A 658 -29.57 7.81 -7.60
CA PRO A 658 -28.98 7.56 -8.93
C PRO A 658 -27.52 8.02 -9.00
N ILE A 659 -26.67 7.28 -9.71
CA ILE A 659 -25.24 7.61 -9.86
C ILE A 659 -24.98 9.01 -10.46
N THR A 660 -25.93 9.53 -11.24
CA THR A 660 -25.88 10.88 -11.80
C THR A 660 -25.91 12.00 -10.74
N GLU A 661 -26.43 11.73 -9.54
CA GLU A 661 -26.43 12.67 -8.40
C GLU A 661 -25.14 12.59 -7.58
N PHE A 662 -24.16 11.73 -7.93
CA PHE A 662 -22.93 11.56 -7.16
C PHE A 662 -22.20 12.88 -6.78
N PRO A 663 -22.06 13.88 -7.69
CA PRO A 663 -21.40 15.15 -7.37
C PRO A 663 -22.11 15.99 -6.32
N ASP A 664 -23.40 15.74 -6.07
CA ASP A 664 -24.17 16.47 -5.05
C ASP A 664 -23.93 15.92 -3.64
N TYR A 665 -23.43 14.68 -3.54
CA TYR A 665 -23.17 13.99 -2.27
C TYR A 665 -21.68 13.76 -1.99
N ALA A 666 -20.80 13.90 -2.98
CA ALA A 666 -19.36 13.75 -2.82
C ALA A 666 -18.58 14.95 -3.41
N ALA A 667 -17.65 15.49 -2.64
CA ALA A 667 -16.57 16.35 -3.13
C ALA A 667 -15.23 15.68 -2.80
N ILE A 668 -14.38 15.50 -3.81
CA ILE A 668 -13.08 14.85 -3.65
C ILE A 668 -11.98 15.87 -3.89
N GLN A 669 -11.20 16.15 -2.84
CA GLN A 669 -10.04 17.04 -2.92
C GLN A 669 -8.80 16.22 -3.27
N LEU A 670 -8.13 16.63 -4.35
CA LEU A 670 -6.82 16.16 -4.77
C LEU A 670 -5.78 17.08 -4.12
N ASN A 671 -5.11 16.56 -3.09
CA ASN A 671 -4.04 17.28 -2.42
C ASN A 671 -2.72 17.09 -3.19
N ASP A 672 -2.36 18.09 -4.00
CA ASP A 672 -1.30 18.01 -5.01
C ASP A 672 -1.60 16.96 -6.10
N THR A 673 -0.62 16.61 -6.93
CA THR A 673 -0.76 15.75 -8.12
C THR A 673 -0.81 14.25 -7.80
N HIS A 674 -0.37 13.83 -6.61
CA HIS A 674 -0.29 12.41 -6.25
C HIS A 674 -1.61 11.61 -6.42
N PRO A 675 -2.79 12.14 -6.04
CA PRO A 675 -4.06 11.42 -6.22
C PRO A 675 -4.71 11.63 -7.59
N THR A 676 -4.03 12.20 -8.58
CA THR A 676 -4.63 12.53 -9.90
C THR A 676 -5.20 11.32 -10.62
N LEU A 677 -4.66 10.11 -10.40
CA LEU A 677 -5.20 8.86 -10.95
C LEU A 677 -6.64 8.55 -10.51
N ALA A 678 -7.16 9.22 -9.48
CA ALA A 678 -8.57 9.14 -9.12
C ALA A 678 -9.50 9.63 -10.25
N ILE A 679 -9.05 10.57 -11.10
CA ILE A 679 -9.83 11.07 -12.24
C ILE A 679 -10.08 9.95 -13.27
N PRO A 680 -9.04 9.33 -13.87
CA PRO A 680 -9.25 8.24 -14.81
C PRO A 680 -9.83 6.98 -14.15
N GLU A 681 -9.59 6.73 -12.86
CA GLU A 681 -10.22 5.60 -12.16
C GLU A 681 -11.73 5.80 -11.98
N LEU A 682 -12.20 7.00 -11.63
CA LEU A 682 -13.63 7.26 -11.56
C LEU A 682 -14.28 7.15 -12.94
N MET A 683 -13.61 7.65 -14.00
CA MET A 683 -14.06 7.42 -15.38
C MET A 683 -14.15 5.93 -15.72
N ARG A 684 -13.15 5.13 -15.34
CA ARG A 684 -13.14 3.68 -15.54
C ARG A 684 -14.35 3.02 -14.89
N ILE A 685 -14.60 3.31 -13.61
CA ILE A 685 -15.74 2.72 -12.88
C ILE A 685 -17.07 3.13 -13.53
N LEU A 686 -17.25 4.42 -13.84
CA LEU A 686 -18.50 4.93 -14.41
C LEU A 686 -18.81 4.35 -15.80
N ILE A 687 -17.78 4.17 -16.65
CA ILE A 687 -17.96 3.64 -18.01
C ILE A 687 -18.03 2.11 -17.99
N ASP A 688 -17.04 1.45 -17.39
CA ASP A 688 -16.86 0.01 -17.53
C ASP A 688 -17.83 -0.79 -16.63
N GLU A 689 -18.12 -0.28 -15.42
CA GLU A 689 -18.94 -0.96 -14.41
C GLU A 689 -20.37 -0.39 -14.27
N GLU A 690 -20.54 0.94 -14.26
CA GLU A 690 -21.87 1.57 -14.19
C GLU A 690 -22.52 1.76 -15.57
N GLU A 691 -21.80 1.44 -16.64
CA GLU A 691 -22.27 1.46 -18.04
C GLU A 691 -22.77 2.83 -18.53
N LEU A 692 -22.23 3.92 -17.99
CA LEU A 692 -22.55 5.28 -18.43
C LEU A 692 -21.87 5.63 -19.76
N SER A 693 -22.47 6.56 -20.49
CA SER A 693 -21.81 7.19 -21.64
C SER A 693 -20.62 8.05 -21.20
N TRP A 694 -19.67 8.28 -22.11
CA TRP A 694 -18.50 9.12 -21.83
C TRP A 694 -18.89 10.51 -21.31
N ASP A 695 -19.84 11.19 -21.95
CA ASP A 695 -20.23 12.55 -21.61
C ASP A 695 -20.89 12.64 -20.22
N GLU A 696 -21.74 11.66 -19.88
CA GLU A 696 -22.35 11.58 -18.54
C GLU A 696 -21.30 11.30 -17.46
N ALA A 697 -20.39 10.35 -17.71
CA ALA A 697 -19.30 10.04 -16.80
C ALA A 697 -18.36 11.23 -16.59
N TRP A 698 -17.99 11.92 -17.68
CA TRP A 698 -17.10 13.08 -17.63
C TRP A 698 -17.75 14.26 -16.89
N LYS A 699 -19.07 14.47 -17.06
CA LYS A 699 -19.83 15.45 -16.28
C LYS A 699 -19.81 15.14 -14.79
N ILE A 700 -19.95 13.87 -14.40
CA ILE A 700 -19.86 13.48 -12.97
C ILE A 700 -18.45 13.77 -12.44
N VAL A 701 -17.43 13.31 -13.15
CA VAL A 701 -16.01 13.46 -12.76
C VAL A 701 -15.62 14.92 -12.57
N THR A 702 -15.86 15.75 -13.59
CA THR A 702 -15.52 17.19 -13.56
C THR A 702 -16.28 17.99 -12.51
N ASN A 703 -17.40 17.49 -11.98
CA ASN A 703 -18.13 18.13 -10.89
C ASN A 703 -17.82 17.55 -9.50
N THR A 704 -17.06 16.46 -9.44
CA THR A 704 -16.68 15.78 -8.19
C THR A 704 -15.33 16.24 -7.66
N PHE A 705 -14.34 16.44 -8.55
CA PHE A 705 -12.95 16.69 -8.16
C PHE A 705 -12.62 18.18 -8.00
N PHE A 706 -11.72 18.46 -7.06
CA PHE A 706 -11.15 19.76 -6.75
C PHE A 706 -9.63 19.57 -6.59
N TYR A 707 -8.82 20.43 -7.20
CA TYR A 707 -7.36 20.27 -7.21
C TYR A 707 -6.68 21.43 -6.47
N THR A 708 -5.86 21.12 -5.48
CA THR A 708 -4.98 22.11 -4.84
C THR A 708 -3.54 21.88 -5.30
N ASN A 709 -2.93 22.92 -5.88
CA ASN A 709 -1.52 22.90 -6.23
C ASN A 709 -0.69 23.48 -5.08
N HIS A 710 0.44 22.83 -4.77
CA HIS A 710 1.36 23.20 -3.69
C HIS A 710 2.77 23.57 -4.18
N THR A 711 2.96 23.77 -5.48
CA THR A 711 4.28 23.76 -6.11
C THR A 711 4.42 24.91 -7.09
N VAL A 712 5.44 25.75 -6.87
CA VAL A 712 5.81 26.82 -7.81
C VAL A 712 6.69 26.29 -8.95
N LEU A 713 7.57 25.33 -8.65
CA LEU A 713 8.60 24.83 -9.55
C LEU A 713 8.04 23.89 -10.62
N PRO A 714 8.12 24.22 -11.92
CA PRO A 714 7.61 23.37 -13.00
C PRO A 714 8.21 21.94 -12.99
N GLU A 715 9.46 21.79 -12.58
CA GLU A 715 10.16 20.51 -12.48
C GLU A 715 9.62 19.60 -11.37
N ALA A 716 8.92 20.16 -10.37
CA ALA A 716 8.29 19.42 -9.29
C ALA A 716 6.83 19.02 -9.62
N LEU A 717 6.30 19.44 -10.77
CA LEU A 717 5.02 18.95 -11.29
C LEU A 717 5.20 17.54 -11.87
N GLU A 718 4.49 16.58 -11.29
CA GLU A 718 4.70 15.17 -11.58
C GLU A 718 4.40 14.81 -13.06
N LYS A 719 5.35 14.10 -13.66
CA LYS A 719 5.25 13.53 -15.00
C LYS A 719 5.58 12.04 -14.98
N TRP A 720 4.81 11.25 -15.70
CA TRP A 720 5.04 9.79 -15.81
C TRP A 720 5.33 9.37 -17.25
N PRO A 721 6.36 8.55 -17.50
CA PRO A 721 6.58 8.01 -18.83
C PRO A 721 5.36 7.22 -19.31
N VAL A 722 4.87 7.53 -20.50
CA VAL A 722 3.73 6.82 -21.11
C VAL A 722 3.91 5.30 -21.09
N PRO A 723 5.08 4.73 -21.48
CA PRO A 723 5.28 3.27 -21.44
C PRO A 723 5.12 2.67 -20.05
N LEU A 724 5.46 3.42 -18.99
CA LEU A 724 5.28 2.97 -17.61
C LEU A 724 3.79 2.94 -17.23
N VAL A 725 3.05 4.00 -17.56
CA VAL A 725 1.60 4.06 -17.29
C VAL A 725 0.85 3.01 -18.11
N GLU A 726 1.21 2.79 -19.37
CA GLU A 726 0.64 1.72 -20.21
C GLU A 726 0.91 0.33 -19.65
N HIS A 727 2.13 0.10 -19.15
CA HIS A 727 2.51 -1.19 -18.57
C HIS A 727 1.74 -1.49 -17.28
N VAL A 728 1.64 -0.51 -16.37
CA VAL A 728 1.03 -0.71 -15.04
C VAL A 728 -0.48 -0.54 -15.06
N LEU A 729 -1.00 0.41 -15.85
CA LEU A 729 -2.40 0.85 -15.87
C LEU A 729 -2.93 1.01 -17.31
N PRO A 730 -2.98 -0.09 -18.10
CA PRO A 730 -3.30 -0.02 -19.53
C PRO A 730 -4.67 0.60 -19.81
N ARG A 731 -5.68 0.33 -18.97
CA ARG A 731 -7.02 0.91 -19.12
C ARG A 731 -7.03 2.42 -18.85
N HIS A 732 -6.34 2.86 -17.81
CA HIS A 732 -6.24 4.28 -17.47
C HIS A 732 -5.52 5.05 -18.55
N MET A 733 -4.50 4.46 -19.19
CA MET A 733 -3.85 5.13 -20.31
C MET A 733 -4.80 5.35 -21.50
N GLN A 734 -5.65 4.36 -21.83
CA GLN A 734 -6.68 4.54 -22.86
C GLN A 734 -7.62 5.70 -22.53
N ILE A 735 -8.04 5.81 -21.27
CA ILE A 735 -8.91 6.91 -20.80
C ILE A 735 -8.17 8.24 -20.84
N ILE A 736 -6.90 8.30 -20.43
CA ILE A 736 -6.07 9.51 -20.48
C ILE A 736 -5.90 10.00 -21.93
N TYR A 737 -5.69 9.10 -22.88
CA TYR A 737 -5.65 9.46 -24.30
C TYR A 737 -6.99 9.99 -24.81
N ASP A 738 -8.10 9.39 -24.42
CA ASP A 738 -9.44 9.89 -24.80
C ASP A 738 -9.70 11.28 -24.20
N ILE A 739 -9.37 11.49 -22.91
CA ILE A 739 -9.44 12.82 -22.27
C ILE A 739 -8.59 13.82 -23.06
N ASN A 740 -7.36 13.47 -23.41
CA ASN A 740 -6.47 14.33 -24.17
C ASN A 740 -7.05 14.67 -25.56
N LEU A 741 -7.59 13.69 -26.27
CA LEU A 741 -8.18 13.87 -27.59
C LEU A 741 -9.34 14.86 -27.55
N TYR A 742 -10.32 14.64 -26.66
CA TYR A 742 -11.49 15.51 -26.56
C TYR A 742 -11.11 16.90 -26.07
N PHE A 743 -10.16 17.00 -25.13
CA PHE A 743 -9.67 18.28 -24.65
C PHE A 743 -8.98 19.08 -25.78
N LEU A 744 -8.05 18.48 -26.53
CA LEU A 744 -7.36 19.17 -27.62
C LEU A 744 -8.30 19.55 -28.76
N GLN A 745 -9.35 18.76 -29.04
CA GLN A 745 -10.41 19.16 -29.98
C GLN A 745 -11.16 20.41 -29.51
N ALA A 746 -11.44 20.50 -28.20
CA ALA A 746 -12.08 21.69 -27.63
C ALA A 746 -11.16 22.92 -27.66
N VAL A 747 -9.85 22.74 -27.40
CA VAL A 747 -8.84 23.79 -27.52
C VAL A 747 -8.73 24.29 -28.96
N GLU A 748 -8.59 23.41 -29.95
CA GLU A 748 -8.53 23.78 -31.38
C GLU A 748 -9.81 24.52 -31.82
N LYS A 749 -10.98 24.10 -31.31
CA LYS A 749 -12.24 24.79 -31.60
C LYS A 749 -12.29 26.21 -31.02
N LYS A 750 -11.70 26.44 -29.84
CA LYS A 750 -11.67 27.75 -29.17
C LYS A 750 -10.56 28.66 -29.72
N PHE A 751 -9.42 28.08 -30.09
CA PHE A 751 -8.22 28.77 -30.57
C PHE A 751 -7.73 28.16 -31.89
N PRO A 752 -8.47 28.31 -33.00
CA PRO A 752 -8.16 27.65 -34.26
C PRO A 752 -6.81 28.10 -34.84
N GLY A 753 -5.97 27.15 -35.22
CA GLY A 753 -4.65 27.41 -35.82
C GLY A 753 -3.48 27.62 -34.85
N ASP A 754 -3.71 27.74 -33.53
CA ASP A 754 -2.65 27.89 -32.52
C ASP A 754 -2.04 26.53 -32.13
N ARG A 755 -1.18 26.00 -33.01
CA ARG A 755 -0.54 24.67 -32.84
C ARG A 755 0.41 24.61 -31.65
N GLU A 756 1.05 25.71 -31.30
CA GLU A 756 1.95 25.76 -30.14
C GLU A 756 1.17 25.63 -28.84
N ARG A 757 0.02 26.31 -28.72
CA ARG A 757 -0.87 26.17 -27.57
C ARG A 757 -1.37 24.75 -27.40
N LEU A 758 -1.75 24.05 -28.48
CA LEU A 758 -2.10 22.61 -28.38
C LEU A 758 -0.97 21.79 -27.76
N THR A 759 0.27 22.03 -28.19
CA THR A 759 1.46 21.34 -27.64
C THR A 759 1.64 21.64 -26.15
N ARG A 760 1.56 22.93 -25.76
CA ARG A 760 1.70 23.35 -24.36
C ARG A 760 0.57 22.84 -23.47
N MET A 761 -0.67 22.77 -23.95
CA MET A 761 -1.84 22.38 -23.15
C MET A 761 -2.11 20.87 -23.12
N SER A 762 -1.55 20.07 -24.03
CA SER A 762 -1.78 18.62 -24.10
C SER A 762 -1.52 17.91 -22.74
N LEU A 763 -2.20 16.79 -22.49
CA LEU A 763 -1.87 15.88 -21.39
C LEU A 763 -0.60 15.10 -21.68
N ILE A 764 -0.34 14.83 -22.95
CA ILE A 764 0.83 14.09 -23.41
C ILE A 764 1.89 15.08 -23.84
N GLU A 765 3.02 15.04 -23.18
CA GLU A 765 4.24 15.72 -23.61
C GLU A 765 4.96 14.82 -24.60
N GLU A 766 5.13 15.32 -25.83
CA GLU A 766 5.85 14.63 -26.88
C GLU A 766 7.36 14.63 -26.57
N GLY A 767 8.03 13.50 -26.81
CA GLY A 767 9.43 13.30 -26.46
C GLY A 767 9.84 11.82 -26.48
N TYR A 768 11.08 11.52 -26.09
CA TYR A 768 11.61 10.16 -26.03
C TYR A 768 12.09 9.82 -24.60
N PRO A 769 11.27 9.14 -23.78
CA PRO A 769 9.87 8.73 -24.02
C PRO A 769 8.86 9.85 -23.78
N LYS A 770 7.65 9.72 -24.36
CA LYS A 770 6.51 10.59 -24.08
C LYS A 770 6.16 10.57 -22.59
N GLN A 771 5.63 11.68 -22.07
CA GLN A 771 5.24 11.81 -20.66
C GLN A 771 3.76 12.18 -20.51
N VAL A 772 3.12 11.68 -19.45
CA VAL A 772 1.80 12.13 -18.98
C VAL A 772 2.00 13.25 -17.97
N ARG A 773 1.39 14.41 -18.20
CA ARG A 773 1.47 15.59 -17.33
C ARG A 773 0.34 15.59 -16.31
N MET A 774 0.63 15.20 -15.07
CA MET A 774 -0.40 14.96 -14.06
C MET A 774 -1.09 16.24 -13.59
N ALA A 775 -0.34 17.36 -13.47
CA ALA A 775 -0.93 18.65 -13.14
C ALA A 775 -1.98 19.12 -14.18
N HIS A 776 -1.75 18.82 -15.46
CA HIS A 776 -2.70 19.13 -16.53
C HIS A 776 -3.95 18.26 -16.42
N LEU A 777 -3.77 16.95 -16.18
CA LEU A 777 -4.88 16.02 -15.96
C LEU A 777 -5.73 16.44 -14.75
N ALA A 778 -5.09 16.84 -13.65
CA ALA A 778 -5.77 17.35 -12.45
C ALA A 778 -6.57 18.63 -12.75
N CYS A 779 -5.98 19.58 -13.48
CA CYS A 779 -6.64 20.82 -13.87
C CYS A 779 -7.86 20.58 -14.77
N ILE A 780 -7.71 19.72 -15.78
CA ILE A 780 -8.79 19.39 -16.74
C ILE A 780 -9.92 18.63 -16.05
N GLY A 781 -9.59 17.62 -15.24
CA GLY A 781 -10.59 16.75 -14.60
C GLY A 781 -11.25 17.33 -13.34
N SER A 782 -10.89 18.53 -12.90
CA SER A 782 -11.42 19.16 -11.69
C SER A 782 -12.37 20.33 -11.98
N ARG A 783 -13.32 20.54 -11.06
CA ARG A 783 -14.26 21.68 -11.08
C ARG A 783 -13.59 22.99 -10.75
N LYS A 784 -12.64 22.96 -9.81
CA LYS A 784 -11.89 24.11 -9.30
C LYS A 784 -10.43 23.73 -9.11
N VAL A 785 -9.57 24.72 -9.30
CA VAL A 785 -8.15 24.66 -8.99
C VAL A 785 -7.84 25.79 -8.01
N ASN A 786 -7.07 25.52 -6.95
CA ASN A 786 -6.62 26.56 -6.05
C ASN A 786 -5.13 26.50 -5.74
N GLY A 787 -4.52 27.66 -5.55
CA GLY A 787 -3.24 27.80 -4.87
C GLY A 787 -3.41 27.93 -3.36
N VAL A 788 -2.30 28.14 -2.65
CA VAL A 788 -2.19 27.94 -1.19
C VAL A 788 -1.69 29.17 -0.42
N ALA A 789 -1.55 30.27 -1.14
CA ALA A 789 -1.28 31.64 -0.70
C ALA A 789 -1.66 32.57 -1.87
N GLU A 790 -1.92 33.85 -1.61
CA GLU A 790 -2.39 34.77 -2.65
C GLU A 790 -1.40 34.89 -3.82
N LEU A 791 -0.13 35.23 -3.53
CA LEU A 791 0.93 35.33 -4.55
C LEU A 791 1.13 34.00 -5.30
N HIS A 792 1.06 32.87 -4.59
CA HIS A 792 1.16 31.56 -5.24
C HIS A 792 -0.01 31.32 -6.20
N SER A 793 -1.23 31.66 -5.80
CA SER A 793 -2.41 31.54 -6.66
C SER A 793 -2.34 32.46 -7.87
N GLU A 794 -1.72 33.64 -7.74
CA GLU A 794 -1.39 34.50 -8.87
C GLU A 794 -0.37 33.84 -9.80
N LEU A 795 0.72 33.28 -9.29
CA LEU A 795 1.73 32.58 -10.09
C LEU A 795 1.16 31.35 -10.81
N VAL A 796 0.25 30.61 -10.15
CA VAL A 796 -0.49 29.50 -10.78
C VAL A 796 -1.28 30.00 -11.99
N GLN A 797 -1.92 31.17 -11.88
CA GLN A 797 -2.75 31.73 -12.94
C GLN A 797 -1.96 32.40 -14.06
N THR A 798 -0.86 33.07 -13.74
CA THR A 798 -0.12 33.92 -14.69
C THR A 798 1.03 33.18 -15.36
N THR A 799 1.57 32.13 -14.72
CA THR A 799 2.76 31.42 -15.19
C THR A 799 2.48 29.93 -15.38
N ILE A 800 2.11 29.20 -14.32
CA ILE A 800 2.12 27.73 -14.32
C ILE A 800 0.99 27.15 -15.20
N LEU A 801 -0.24 27.67 -15.06
CA LEU A 801 -1.43 27.19 -15.75
C LEU A 801 -2.08 28.27 -16.62
N LYS A 802 -1.31 29.27 -17.07
CA LYS A 802 -1.79 30.42 -17.85
C LYS A 802 -2.72 30.04 -19.01
N ASP A 803 -2.26 29.14 -19.89
CA ASP A 803 -3.04 28.72 -21.05
C ASP A 803 -4.39 28.07 -20.63
N PHE A 804 -4.44 27.38 -19.48
CA PHE A 804 -5.67 26.82 -18.91
C PHE A 804 -6.59 27.88 -18.33
N VAL A 805 -6.08 28.96 -17.74
CA VAL A 805 -6.89 30.11 -17.29
C VAL A 805 -7.60 30.75 -18.49
N GLU A 806 -6.89 30.95 -19.60
CA GLU A 806 -7.46 31.50 -20.83
C GLU A 806 -8.52 30.56 -21.45
N PHE A 807 -8.33 29.25 -21.34
CA PHE A 807 -9.26 28.24 -21.88
C PHE A 807 -10.50 28.01 -20.98
N GLU A 808 -10.32 27.77 -19.69
CA GLU A 808 -11.39 27.41 -18.75
C GLU A 808 -12.08 28.64 -18.13
N GLY A 809 -11.39 29.79 -18.10
CA GLY A 809 -11.82 31.02 -17.46
C GLY A 809 -11.30 31.17 -16.02
N VAL A 810 -11.05 32.42 -15.62
CA VAL A 810 -10.50 32.77 -14.30
C VAL A 810 -11.34 32.23 -13.14
N SER A 811 -12.65 32.09 -13.33
CA SER A 811 -13.56 31.60 -12.30
C SER A 811 -13.28 30.15 -11.88
N LYS A 812 -12.56 29.33 -12.67
CA LYS A 812 -12.13 27.98 -12.26
C LYS A 812 -11.00 28.01 -11.23
N PHE A 813 -10.20 29.08 -11.23
CA PHE A 813 -9.02 29.25 -10.41
C PHE A 813 -9.33 30.12 -9.20
N GLY A 814 -8.78 29.79 -8.04
CA GLY A 814 -8.96 30.56 -6.81
C GLY A 814 -7.78 30.44 -5.86
N ASN A 815 -7.90 31.11 -4.71
CA ASN A 815 -6.94 31.02 -3.63
C ASN A 815 -7.62 30.45 -2.38
N VAL A 816 -6.89 29.59 -1.66
CA VAL A 816 -7.21 29.24 -0.27
C VAL A 816 -5.88 29.21 0.48
N THR A 817 -5.54 30.31 1.14
CA THR A 817 -4.34 30.40 1.96
C THR A 817 -4.34 29.32 3.04
N ASN A 818 -3.21 28.64 3.20
CA ASN A 818 -3.05 27.59 4.20
C ASN A 818 -3.28 28.10 5.63
N GLY A 819 -3.52 27.17 6.55
CA GLY A 819 -3.63 27.48 7.97
C GLY A 819 -3.16 26.34 8.88
N VAL A 820 -3.08 26.63 10.17
CA VAL A 820 -2.70 25.66 11.22
C VAL A 820 -3.76 25.59 12.31
N THR A 821 -3.95 24.40 12.90
CA THR A 821 -4.90 24.25 14.00
C THR A 821 -4.35 24.89 15.30
N PRO A 822 -5.07 25.82 15.95
CA PRO A 822 -4.66 26.38 17.23
C PRO A 822 -4.81 25.39 18.39
N ARG A 823 -5.57 24.30 18.22
CA ARG A 823 -5.71 23.28 19.27
C ARG A 823 -4.37 22.62 19.55
N ARG A 824 -3.68 22.14 18.51
CA ARG A 824 -2.35 21.55 18.65
C ARG A 824 -1.25 22.61 18.78
N TRP A 825 -1.27 23.62 17.90
CA TRP A 825 -0.16 24.57 17.75
C TRP A 825 -0.23 25.80 18.64
N LEU A 826 -1.12 25.81 19.64
CA LEU A 826 -1.15 26.82 20.70
C LEU A 826 -1.61 26.20 22.02
N ASP A 827 -2.81 25.63 22.09
CA ASP A 827 -3.38 25.15 23.37
C ASP A 827 -2.68 23.89 23.92
N GLN A 828 -2.36 22.92 23.05
CA GLN A 828 -1.65 21.71 23.44
C GLN A 828 -0.18 21.99 23.71
N CYS A 829 0.54 22.58 22.74
CA CYS A 829 1.98 22.76 22.85
C CYS A 829 2.40 23.90 23.80
N ASN A 830 1.51 24.87 24.06
CA ASN A 830 1.78 26.06 24.87
C ASN A 830 0.58 26.42 25.76
N PHE A 831 0.14 25.46 26.56
CA PHE A 831 -1.04 25.57 27.42
C PHE A 831 -1.03 26.81 28.34
N GLU A 832 0.14 27.18 28.89
CA GLU A 832 0.27 28.35 29.76
C GLU A 832 -0.03 29.65 29.03
N LEU A 833 0.45 29.79 27.77
CA LEU A 833 0.13 30.95 26.94
C LEU A 833 -1.37 30.99 26.62
N SER A 834 -1.94 29.86 26.24
CA SER A 834 -3.37 29.73 25.99
C SER A 834 -4.23 30.08 27.23
N ASP A 835 -3.78 29.70 28.43
CA ASP A 835 -4.43 30.04 29.69
C ASP A 835 -4.31 31.54 30.03
N LEU A 836 -3.14 32.15 29.78
CA LEU A 836 -2.94 33.60 29.89
C LEU A 836 -3.89 34.36 28.95
N ILE A 837 -3.98 33.95 27.68
CA ILE A 837 -4.90 34.53 26.68
C ILE A 837 -6.35 34.45 27.17
N THR A 838 -6.76 33.28 27.64
CA THR A 838 -8.12 33.02 28.15
C THR A 838 -8.44 33.93 29.34
N LYS A 839 -7.54 34.06 30.32
CA LYS A 839 -7.70 34.93 31.50
C LYS A 839 -7.77 36.41 31.13
N THR A 840 -6.92 36.84 30.19
CA THR A 840 -6.82 38.24 29.77
C THR A 840 -8.03 38.68 28.96
N LEU A 841 -8.43 37.89 27.97
CA LEU A 841 -9.59 38.20 27.12
C LEU A 841 -10.92 37.94 27.84
N LYS A 842 -10.91 37.18 28.95
CA LYS A 842 -12.11 36.71 29.66
C LYS A 842 -13.07 35.96 28.74
N LEU A 843 -12.50 35.19 27.82
CA LEU A 843 -13.21 34.35 26.87
C LEU A 843 -12.92 32.88 27.16
N GLU A 844 -13.96 32.05 27.14
CA GLU A 844 -13.80 30.59 27.22
C GLU A 844 -12.95 30.07 26.05
N LYS A 845 -12.07 29.10 26.31
CA LYS A 845 -11.24 28.46 25.27
C LYS A 845 -12.04 27.92 24.09
N ASN A 846 -13.29 27.49 24.31
CA ASN A 846 -14.16 27.00 23.22
C ASN A 846 -14.51 28.06 22.17
N VAL A 847 -14.51 29.34 22.57
CA VAL A 847 -14.89 30.44 21.69
C VAL A 847 -13.71 30.80 20.80
N TRP A 848 -12.58 31.20 21.38
CA TRP A 848 -11.46 31.74 20.61
C TRP A 848 -10.63 30.67 19.88
N LEU A 849 -10.60 29.40 20.34
CA LEU A 849 -9.93 28.31 19.58
C LEU A 849 -10.70 27.89 18.32
N LYS A 850 -11.97 28.30 18.20
CA LYS A 850 -12.79 28.14 16.98
C LYS A 850 -12.84 29.40 16.12
N ASP A 851 -12.51 30.55 16.70
CA ASP A 851 -12.46 31.86 16.06
C ASP A 851 -11.23 32.64 16.54
N LEU A 852 -10.11 32.48 15.82
CA LEU A 852 -8.83 33.12 16.19
C LEU A 852 -8.83 34.64 16.04
N THR A 853 -9.82 35.23 15.35
CA THR A 853 -9.94 36.71 15.23
C THR A 853 -10.09 37.38 16.60
N LYS A 854 -10.48 36.64 17.64
CA LYS A 854 -10.55 37.15 19.01
C LYS A 854 -9.19 37.49 19.61
N LEU A 855 -8.08 37.01 19.05
CA LEU A 855 -6.74 37.31 19.53
C LEU A 855 -6.36 38.80 19.35
N GLU A 856 -7.00 39.52 18.42
CA GLU A 856 -6.85 40.98 18.25
C GLU A 856 -7.12 41.74 19.56
N GLY A 857 -7.97 41.19 20.44
CA GLY A 857 -8.24 41.75 21.76
C GLY A 857 -7.01 41.81 22.69
N LEU A 858 -5.89 41.16 22.34
CA LEU A 858 -4.62 41.22 23.05
C LEU A 858 -3.81 42.48 22.73
N LEU A 859 -4.07 43.16 21.60
CA LEU A 859 -3.31 44.34 21.16
C LEU A 859 -3.15 45.42 22.26
N PRO A 860 -4.20 45.81 23.01
CA PRO A 860 -4.07 46.80 24.08
C PRO A 860 -3.19 46.33 25.25
N PHE A 861 -3.07 45.01 25.45
CA PHE A 861 -2.31 44.43 26.55
C PHE A 861 -0.81 44.35 26.26
N ALA A 862 -0.36 44.59 25.02
CA ALA A 862 1.05 44.79 24.72
C ALA A 862 1.65 45.93 25.57
N GLU A 863 0.86 46.97 25.87
CA GLU A 863 1.30 48.10 26.70
C GLU A 863 1.19 47.81 28.22
N ASN A 864 0.55 46.72 28.63
CA ASN A 864 0.42 46.34 30.04
C ASN A 864 1.68 45.64 30.59
N LYS A 865 2.34 46.28 31.58
CA LYS A 865 3.58 45.78 32.17
C LYS A 865 3.46 44.40 32.83
N ALA A 866 2.36 44.14 33.55
CA ALA A 866 2.17 42.85 34.23
C ALA A 866 1.93 41.71 33.22
N PHE A 867 1.16 41.99 32.17
CA PHE A 867 0.93 41.05 31.07
C PHE A 867 2.23 40.73 30.32
N ARG A 868 3.06 41.75 30.00
CA ARG A 868 4.39 41.55 29.40
C ARG A 868 5.30 40.68 30.26
N ALA A 869 5.30 40.89 31.57
CA ALA A 869 6.12 40.12 32.49
C ALA A 869 5.72 38.62 32.50
N GLU A 870 4.42 38.32 32.55
CA GLU A 870 3.95 36.94 32.50
C GLU A 870 4.20 36.30 31.12
N TRP A 871 3.99 37.04 30.03
CA TRP A 871 4.30 36.60 28.67
C TRP A 871 5.77 36.17 28.52
N ALA A 872 6.69 37.00 29.02
CA ALA A 872 8.11 36.70 29.01
C ALA A 872 8.46 35.50 29.89
N ALA A 873 7.81 35.37 31.06
CA ALA A 873 8.02 34.23 31.96
C ALA A 873 7.57 32.90 31.31
N ILE A 874 6.45 32.90 30.59
CA ILE A 874 5.97 31.73 29.82
C ILE A 874 6.98 31.36 28.73
N LYS A 875 7.47 32.34 27.96
CA LYS A 875 8.52 32.09 26.94
C LYS A 875 9.78 31.48 27.57
N GLN A 876 10.21 32.00 28.72
CA GLN A 876 11.37 31.49 29.44
C GLN A 876 11.18 30.03 29.90
N ARG A 877 10.02 29.68 30.47
CA ARG A 877 9.70 28.29 30.85
C ARG A 877 9.66 27.35 29.65
N ASN A 878 9.16 27.81 28.49
CA ASN A 878 9.20 27.04 27.25
C ASN A 878 10.64 26.79 26.78
N LYS A 879 11.55 27.77 26.93
CA LYS A 879 12.99 27.60 26.62
C LYS A 879 13.65 26.59 27.55
N GLU A 880 13.32 26.62 28.84
CA GLU A 880 13.77 25.62 29.81
C GLU A 880 13.23 24.21 29.49
N ARG A 881 12.00 24.10 28.99
CA ARG A 881 11.43 22.84 28.53
C ARG A 881 12.20 22.28 27.33
N LEU A 882 12.53 23.11 26.34
CA LEU A 882 13.38 22.69 25.21
C LEU A 882 14.78 22.30 25.68
N ALA A 883 15.40 23.09 26.55
CA ALA A 883 16.71 22.76 27.13
C ALA A 883 16.71 21.41 27.84
N ARG A 884 15.67 21.13 28.64
CA ARG A 884 15.49 19.82 29.29
C ARG A 884 15.32 18.70 28.27
N HIS A 885 14.53 18.90 27.23
CA HIS A 885 14.37 17.91 26.16
C HIS A 885 15.73 17.58 25.51
N VAL A 886 16.51 18.61 25.14
CA VAL A 886 17.86 18.44 24.56
C VAL A 886 18.82 17.75 25.52
N GLN A 887 18.77 18.09 26.82
CA GLN A 887 19.58 17.43 27.83
C GLN A 887 19.22 15.95 28.00
N THR A 888 17.92 15.62 28.06
CA THR A 888 17.46 14.24 28.27
C THR A 888 17.71 13.35 27.04
N THR A 889 17.57 13.90 25.83
CA THR A 889 17.67 13.14 24.58
C THR A 889 19.09 13.08 24.01
N LEU A 890 19.88 14.15 24.17
CA LEU A 890 21.22 14.27 23.57
C LEU A 890 22.34 14.45 24.61
N GLY A 891 22.01 14.69 25.88
CA GLY A 891 23.00 14.96 26.93
C GLY A 891 23.66 16.34 26.84
N LEU A 892 23.09 17.27 26.07
CA LEU A 892 23.68 18.57 25.77
C LEU A 892 23.04 19.71 26.57
N GLU A 893 23.86 20.57 27.15
CA GLU A 893 23.42 21.71 27.97
C GLU A 893 23.11 22.95 27.10
N VAL A 894 21.85 23.38 27.14
CA VAL A 894 21.38 24.56 26.41
C VAL A 894 21.30 25.76 27.34
N ARG A 895 21.92 26.87 26.94
CA ARG A 895 21.81 28.15 27.65
C ARG A 895 20.45 28.80 27.40
N THR A 896 19.61 28.94 28.43
CA THR A 896 18.23 29.44 28.28
C THR A 896 18.06 30.97 28.38
N ASP A 897 19.07 31.71 28.83
CA ASP A 897 19.06 33.18 28.89
C ASP A 897 19.52 33.86 27.59
N ALA A 898 19.86 33.08 26.56
CA ALA A 898 20.27 33.53 25.23
C ALA A 898 19.09 33.54 24.24
N MET A 899 19.17 34.33 23.16
CA MET A 899 18.14 34.32 22.12
C MET A 899 18.08 32.97 21.40
N PHE A 900 16.88 32.37 21.29
CA PHE A 900 16.67 31.14 20.52
C PHE A 900 16.32 31.47 19.07
N ASP A 901 17.27 31.18 18.18
CA ASP A 901 17.18 31.36 16.73
C ASP A 901 16.99 30.02 16.04
N VAL A 902 15.89 29.85 15.30
CA VAL A 902 15.39 28.53 14.93
C VAL A 902 15.14 28.42 13.43
N GLN A 903 15.69 27.39 12.80
CA GLN A 903 15.33 26.97 11.44
C GLN A 903 14.97 25.48 11.40
N ILE A 904 13.66 25.18 11.39
CA ILE A 904 13.16 23.80 11.33
C ILE A 904 12.26 23.54 10.12
N LYS A 905 12.76 22.75 9.17
CA LYS A 905 12.05 22.37 7.93
C LYS A 905 12.84 21.29 7.19
N ARG A 906 12.25 20.69 6.16
CA ARG A 906 12.96 19.79 5.22
C ARG A 906 14.28 20.42 4.76
N LEU A 907 15.34 19.62 4.68
CA LEU A 907 16.64 20.09 4.16
C LEU A 907 16.57 20.11 2.64
N HIS A 908 16.76 21.29 2.06
CA HIS A 908 16.76 21.52 0.62
C HIS A 908 17.52 22.80 0.31
N GLU A 909 18.25 22.85 -0.81
CA GLU A 909 19.02 24.03 -1.21
C GLU A 909 18.17 25.31 -1.28
N TYR A 910 16.97 25.29 -1.88
CA TYR A 910 16.09 26.48 -1.95
C TYR A 910 15.59 26.98 -0.59
N LYS A 911 15.59 26.14 0.45
CA LYS A 911 15.22 26.52 1.83
C LYS A 911 16.38 27.16 2.61
N ARG A 912 17.56 27.16 1.99
CA ARG A 912 18.78 27.90 2.37
C ARG A 912 19.22 27.70 3.82
N GLN A 913 19.14 26.47 4.35
CA GLN A 913 19.89 26.13 5.57
C GLN A 913 21.39 26.38 5.40
N THR A 914 21.88 26.26 4.16
CA THR A 914 23.24 26.65 3.76
C THR A 914 23.51 28.14 4.00
N LEU A 915 22.59 29.05 3.68
CA LEU A 915 22.75 30.49 3.97
C LEU A 915 22.86 30.73 5.48
N ASN A 916 21.98 30.11 6.27
CA ASN A 916 21.99 30.26 7.72
C ASN A 916 23.30 29.73 8.33
N ILE A 917 23.72 28.50 8.01
CA ILE A 917 24.95 27.95 8.60
C ILE A 917 26.20 28.75 8.22
N LEU A 918 26.25 29.31 7.01
CA LEU A 918 27.34 30.21 6.59
C LEU A 918 27.29 31.54 7.36
N GLY A 919 26.09 32.08 7.65
CA GLY A 919 25.93 33.23 8.54
C GLY A 919 26.34 32.95 9.98
N VAL A 920 26.08 31.74 10.49
CA VAL A 920 26.56 31.29 11.81
C VAL A 920 28.08 31.20 11.86
N ILE A 921 28.71 30.64 10.81
CA ILE A 921 30.17 30.59 10.69
C ILE A 921 30.76 32.00 10.64
N HIS A 922 30.16 32.91 9.86
CA HIS A 922 30.56 34.31 9.82
C HIS A 922 30.51 34.94 11.22
N ARG A 923 29.41 34.77 11.97
CA ARG A 923 29.30 35.26 13.35
C ARG A 923 30.38 34.68 14.25
N TYR A 924 30.67 33.39 14.15
CA TYR A 924 31.72 32.73 14.92
C TYR A 924 33.11 33.33 14.64
N ILE A 925 33.48 33.49 13.37
CA ILE A 925 34.76 34.09 12.96
C ILE A 925 34.86 35.54 13.49
N THR A 926 33.78 36.32 13.37
CA THR A 926 33.73 37.69 13.88
C THR A 926 33.91 37.74 15.40
N LEU A 927 33.23 36.86 16.16
CA LEU A 927 33.41 36.76 17.61
C LEU A 927 34.84 36.36 18.00
N LYS A 928 35.49 35.48 17.24
CA LYS A 928 36.89 35.10 17.46
C LYS A 928 37.85 36.27 17.22
N GLY A 929 37.55 37.13 16.25
CA GLY A 929 38.32 38.35 15.97
C GLY A 929 38.15 39.46 17.03
N MET A 930 37.07 39.43 17.81
CA MET A 930 36.80 40.43 18.85
C MET A 930 37.66 40.25 20.10
N THR A 931 37.97 41.39 20.74
CA THR A 931 38.53 41.40 22.09
C THR A 931 37.52 40.84 23.11
N PRO A 932 37.97 40.31 24.27
CA PRO A 932 37.05 39.84 25.31
C PRO A 932 36.04 40.90 25.80
N ALA A 933 36.39 42.19 25.74
CA ALA A 933 35.50 43.29 26.11
C ALA A 933 34.41 43.55 25.06
N GLU A 934 34.73 43.41 23.78
CA GLU A 934 33.76 43.53 22.69
C GLU A 934 32.80 42.34 22.66
N ARG A 935 33.29 41.11 22.84
CA ARG A 935 32.45 39.90 22.89
C ARG A 935 31.39 39.99 23.98
N LYS A 936 31.71 40.58 25.15
CA LYS A 936 30.76 40.79 26.25
C LYS A 936 29.58 41.70 25.88
N LYS A 937 29.71 42.54 24.85
CA LYS A 937 28.62 43.39 24.34
C LYS A 937 27.77 42.69 23.29
N SER A 938 28.21 41.55 22.76
CA SER A 938 27.46 40.79 21.77
C SER A 938 26.29 40.04 22.42
N ASN A 939 25.17 39.95 21.68
CA ASN A 939 24.05 39.12 22.12
C ASN A 939 24.42 37.64 22.18
N ARG A 940 24.02 37.02 23.28
CA ARG A 940 24.07 35.57 23.43
C ARG A 940 23.01 34.94 22.53
N LYS A 941 23.40 34.00 21.69
CA LYS A 941 22.52 33.32 20.72
C LYS A 941 22.69 31.81 20.79
N VAL A 942 21.57 31.09 20.75
CA VAL A 942 21.53 29.65 20.53
C VAL A 942 20.79 29.39 19.23
N VAL A 943 21.48 28.80 18.26
CA VAL A 943 20.92 28.49 16.95
C VAL A 943 20.51 27.03 16.90
N PHE A 944 19.28 26.75 16.48
CA PHE A 944 18.73 25.42 16.34
C PHE A 944 18.40 25.10 14.89
N PHE A 945 18.93 23.99 14.40
CA PHE A 945 18.51 23.35 13.16
C PHE A 945 17.80 22.04 13.48
N ALA A 946 16.74 21.74 12.74
CA ALA A 946 16.14 20.41 12.73
C ALA A 946 15.48 20.16 11.38
N GLY A 947 15.61 18.95 10.87
CA GLY A 947 15.00 18.56 9.60
C GLY A 947 15.66 17.34 8.99
N LYS A 948 14.96 16.75 8.02
CA LYS A 948 15.41 15.56 7.29
C LYS A 948 15.80 15.92 5.85
N ALA A 949 16.91 15.35 5.37
CA ALA A 949 17.27 15.36 3.95
C ALA A 949 16.69 14.12 3.26
N ALA A 950 16.23 14.23 2.02
CA ALA A 950 15.80 13.06 1.26
C ALA A 950 16.97 12.07 1.09
N PRO A 951 16.75 10.73 1.11
CA PRO A 951 17.84 9.75 1.17
C PRO A 951 18.85 9.86 0.01
N ALA A 952 18.37 10.22 -1.18
CA ALA A 952 19.18 10.38 -2.39
C ALA A 952 19.77 11.80 -2.57
N TYR A 953 19.40 12.77 -1.73
CA TYR A 953 19.79 14.17 -1.92
C TYR A 953 21.14 14.45 -1.26
N TYR A 954 22.20 14.23 -2.04
CA TYR A 954 23.58 14.33 -1.59
C TYR A 954 23.95 15.71 -0.99
N ILE A 955 23.64 16.81 -1.68
CA ILE A 955 23.96 18.16 -1.21
C ILE A 955 23.25 18.49 0.11
N ALA A 956 21.96 18.15 0.23
CA ALA A 956 21.21 18.34 1.48
C ALA A 956 21.81 17.55 2.66
N LYS A 957 22.32 16.33 2.43
CA LYS A 957 23.04 15.55 3.45
C LYS A 957 24.37 16.19 3.84
N LEU A 958 25.11 16.75 2.88
CA LEU A 958 26.33 17.51 3.17
C LEU A 958 26.05 18.76 4.02
N THR A 959 24.93 19.46 3.78
CA THR A 959 24.51 20.58 4.62
C THR A 959 24.27 20.15 6.08
N ILE A 960 23.60 19.01 6.31
CA ILE A 960 23.45 18.46 7.68
C ILE A 960 24.81 18.19 8.31
N ARG A 961 25.70 17.51 7.57
CA ARG A 961 27.05 17.20 8.05
C ARG A 961 27.84 18.46 8.42
N LEU A 962 27.72 19.51 7.63
CA LEU A 962 28.36 20.80 7.92
C LEU A 962 27.80 21.40 9.22
N ILE A 963 26.47 21.46 9.37
CA ILE A 963 25.83 22.01 10.58
C ILE A 963 26.29 21.25 11.83
N VAL A 964 26.28 19.92 11.80
CA VAL A 964 26.69 19.09 12.95
C VAL A 964 28.15 19.30 13.31
N ASN A 965 29.05 19.38 12.33
CA ASN A 965 30.48 19.55 12.61
C ASN A 965 30.83 20.98 13.05
N VAL A 966 30.16 22.00 12.50
CA VAL A 966 30.27 23.39 12.99
C VAL A 966 29.77 23.47 14.44
N ALA A 967 28.67 22.80 14.78
CA ALA A 967 28.12 22.76 16.13
C ALA A 967 29.14 22.23 17.16
N ARG A 968 29.87 21.16 16.80
CA ARG A 968 30.90 20.56 17.66
C ARG A 968 32.03 21.53 17.99
N VAL A 969 32.49 22.30 17.00
CA VAL A 969 33.56 23.29 17.19
C VAL A 969 33.06 24.47 18.02
N ILE A 970 31.93 25.08 17.63
CA ILE A 970 31.38 26.26 18.31
C ILE A 970 31.07 25.98 19.77
N ASN A 971 30.44 24.85 20.08
CA ASN A 971 30.04 24.52 21.45
C ASN A 971 31.23 24.14 22.35
N ALA A 972 32.35 23.70 21.77
CA ALA A 972 33.56 23.35 22.50
C ALA A 972 34.52 24.54 22.70
N ASP A 973 34.42 25.59 21.88
CA ASP A 973 35.36 26.72 21.92
C ASP A 973 35.18 27.59 23.19
N PRO A 974 36.18 27.65 24.09
CA PRO A 974 36.09 28.44 25.33
C PRO A 974 35.95 29.95 25.10
N ASP A 975 36.35 30.47 23.93
CA ASP A 975 36.29 31.90 23.63
C ASP A 975 34.89 32.39 23.26
N THR A 976 34.07 31.51 22.69
CA THR A 976 32.80 31.88 22.03
C THR A 976 31.58 31.12 22.53
N LYS A 977 31.73 29.95 23.17
CA LYS A 977 30.60 29.14 23.65
C LYS A 977 29.66 29.87 24.61
N ASP A 978 30.16 30.94 25.25
CA ASP A 978 29.37 31.79 26.14
C ASP A 978 28.46 32.81 25.42
N PHE A 979 28.68 32.99 24.12
CA PHE A 979 27.99 33.96 23.27
C PHE A 979 27.27 33.31 22.09
N LEU A 980 27.73 32.15 21.62
CA LEU A 980 27.14 31.42 20.51
C LEU A 980 27.14 29.91 20.81
N GLN A 981 25.97 29.30 20.79
CA GLN A 981 25.80 27.85 20.74
C GLN A 981 25.03 27.45 19.48
N LEU A 982 25.29 26.27 18.96
CA LEU A 982 24.63 25.72 17.78
C LEU A 982 24.23 24.27 18.03
N TYR A 983 22.99 23.90 17.71
CA TYR A 983 22.49 22.54 17.87
C TYR A 983 21.77 22.07 16.61
N PHE A 984 22.10 20.85 16.17
CA PHE A 984 21.28 20.10 15.23
C PHE A 984 20.47 19.06 16.02
N LEU A 985 19.15 19.18 16.01
CA LEU A 985 18.26 18.24 16.67
C LEU A 985 17.82 17.17 15.66
N PRO A 986 18.18 15.90 15.87
CA PRO A 986 17.87 14.83 14.93
C PRO A 986 16.39 14.45 14.99
N ASP A 987 15.96 13.75 13.94
CA ASP A 987 14.66 13.12 13.80
C ASP A 987 13.47 14.07 13.98
N TYR A 988 13.56 15.25 13.34
CA TYR A 988 12.50 16.25 13.37
C TYR A 988 11.13 15.65 13.04
N SER A 989 10.20 15.84 13.99
CA SER A 989 8.86 15.28 14.03
C SER A 989 7.86 16.32 14.57
N VAL A 990 6.58 15.96 14.65
CA VAL A 990 5.57 16.85 15.24
C VAL A 990 5.84 17.04 16.73
N SER A 991 6.22 15.97 17.44
CA SER A 991 6.54 16.05 18.86
C SER A 991 7.72 16.97 19.16
N LEU A 992 8.80 16.91 18.37
CA LEU A 992 9.91 17.84 18.54
C LEU A 992 9.46 19.29 18.24
N ALA A 993 8.64 19.48 17.20
CA ALA A 993 8.10 20.79 16.87
C ALA A 993 7.22 21.38 17.99
N GLU A 994 6.43 20.56 18.68
CA GLU A 994 5.57 20.99 19.81
C GLU A 994 6.38 21.51 21.00
N VAL A 995 7.62 21.04 21.19
CA VAL A 995 8.51 21.57 22.23
C VAL A 995 9.26 22.81 21.75
N LEU A 996 9.75 22.77 20.51
CA LEU A 996 10.66 23.77 19.96
C LEU A 996 9.96 25.06 19.52
N ILE A 997 8.77 24.98 18.92
CA ILE A 997 8.03 26.17 18.43
C ILE A 997 7.71 27.15 19.58
N PRO A 998 7.15 26.72 20.72
CA PRO A 998 6.86 27.63 21.84
C PRO A 998 8.11 28.29 22.44
N ALA A 999 9.28 27.66 22.32
CA ALA A 999 10.55 28.14 22.85
C ALA A 999 11.26 29.17 21.95
N SER A 1000 10.86 29.28 20.69
CA SER A 1000 11.51 30.14 19.71
C SER A 1000 11.35 31.62 20.05
N ASP A 1001 12.45 32.38 19.97
CA ASP A 1001 12.42 33.85 20.02
C ASP A 1001 12.31 34.40 18.59
N ILE A 1002 13.16 33.93 17.66
CA ILE A 1002 13.16 34.28 16.23
C ILE A 1002 13.18 33.01 15.37
N SER A 1003 12.43 33.00 14.29
CA SER A 1003 12.30 31.85 13.37
C SER A 1003 12.71 32.23 11.95
N GLN A 1004 13.47 31.35 11.30
CA GLN A 1004 14.08 31.62 9.99
C GLN A 1004 13.27 31.03 8.83
N HIS A 1005 12.73 31.92 7.99
CA HIS A 1005 11.91 31.66 6.82
C HIS A 1005 12.53 32.23 5.55
N ILE A 1006 13.74 31.74 5.28
CA ILE A 1006 14.71 32.36 4.38
C ILE A 1006 14.82 31.69 3.00
N SER A 1007 13.74 31.16 2.44
CA SER A 1007 13.83 30.52 1.12
C SER A 1007 14.19 31.55 0.04
N THR A 1008 14.76 31.13 -1.09
CA THR A 1008 14.95 32.04 -2.24
C THR A 1008 13.57 32.56 -2.67
N ALA A 1009 13.42 33.86 -2.93
CA ALA A 1009 12.11 34.42 -3.27
C ALA A 1009 11.51 33.75 -4.51
N GLY A 1010 10.19 33.48 -4.48
CA GLY A 1010 9.48 32.76 -5.53
C GLY A 1010 9.60 31.24 -5.47
N THR A 1011 10.12 30.65 -4.39
CA THR A 1011 10.28 29.19 -4.28
C THR A 1011 9.40 28.54 -3.21
N GLU A 1012 8.93 29.28 -2.21
CA GLU A 1012 7.90 28.80 -1.28
C GLU A 1012 6.50 29.17 -1.76
N ALA A 1013 5.66 28.16 -1.95
CA ALA A 1013 4.25 28.36 -2.26
C ALA A 1013 3.47 29.01 -1.09
N SER A 1014 3.87 28.75 0.15
CA SER A 1014 3.18 29.22 1.35
C SER A 1014 4.14 29.08 2.55
N GLY A 1015 4.04 27.99 3.29
CA GLY A 1015 4.75 27.76 4.55
C GLY A 1015 3.75 27.80 5.71
N THR A 1016 3.71 26.75 6.53
CA THR A 1016 2.81 26.69 7.69
C THR A 1016 3.55 26.72 9.01
N SER A 1017 4.86 26.48 9.03
CA SER A 1017 5.66 26.58 10.26
C SER A 1017 5.85 28.01 10.73
N ASN A 1018 5.97 28.98 9.81
CA ASN A 1018 5.99 30.42 10.12
C ASN A 1018 4.75 30.83 10.93
N MET A 1019 3.55 30.42 10.49
CA MET A 1019 2.30 30.67 11.20
C MET A 1019 2.34 30.13 12.63
N LYS A 1020 2.92 28.93 12.85
CA LYS A 1020 3.04 28.33 14.19
C LYS A 1020 3.98 29.11 15.10
N PHE A 1021 5.11 29.58 14.56
CA PHE A 1021 6.05 30.41 15.30
C PHE A 1021 5.41 31.73 15.72
N CYS A 1022 4.79 32.44 14.76
CA CYS A 1022 4.11 33.69 15.01
C CYS A 1022 2.97 33.54 16.04
N LEU A 1023 2.15 32.50 15.92
CA LEU A 1023 1.07 32.19 16.86
C LEU A 1023 1.56 31.91 18.30
N ASN A 1024 2.84 31.56 18.47
CA ASN A 1024 3.47 31.35 19.78
C ASN A 1024 4.38 32.52 20.21
N GLY A 1025 4.23 33.69 19.56
CA GLY A 1025 4.99 34.90 19.83
C GLY A 1025 6.46 34.85 19.39
N GLY A 1026 6.85 33.89 18.54
CA GLY A 1026 8.15 33.92 17.88
C GLY A 1026 8.13 34.90 16.71
N LEU A 1027 9.14 35.76 16.61
CA LEU A 1027 9.25 36.71 15.50
C LEU A 1027 9.77 36.03 14.22
N LEU A 1028 9.61 36.69 13.08
CA LEU A 1028 9.97 36.15 11.77
C LEU A 1028 11.15 36.90 11.17
N LEU A 1029 12.20 36.17 10.80
CA LEU A 1029 13.26 36.62 9.90
C LEU A 1029 13.12 35.85 8.60
N GLY A 1030 12.93 36.53 7.47
CA GLY A 1030 12.62 35.85 6.22
C GLY A 1030 12.83 36.68 4.98
N THR A 1031 12.65 36.04 3.83
CA THR A 1031 12.46 36.72 2.55
C THR A 1031 11.00 37.12 2.35
N VAL A 1032 10.77 38.04 1.44
CA VAL A 1032 9.42 38.43 0.97
C VAL A 1032 8.90 37.35 0.02
N ASP A 1033 8.53 36.19 0.58
CA ASP A 1033 8.14 34.99 -0.15
C ASP A 1033 7.06 34.17 0.60
N GLY A 1034 6.23 33.46 -0.15
CA GLY A 1034 5.16 32.60 0.38
C GLY A 1034 4.29 33.29 1.43
N ALA A 1035 3.97 32.57 2.50
CA ALA A 1035 3.11 33.07 3.59
C ALA A 1035 3.81 34.09 4.51
N ASN A 1036 5.10 34.41 4.28
CA ASN A 1036 5.72 35.50 5.04
C ASN A 1036 5.10 36.86 4.69
N ILE A 1037 4.65 37.02 3.45
CA ILE A 1037 3.98 38.24 2.95
C ILE A 1037 2.69 38.44 3.72
N GLU A 1038 1.80 37.45 3.70
CA GLU A 1038 0.52 37.46 4.42
C GLU A 1038 0.72 37.64 5.93
N ILE A 1039 1.74 37.02 6.52
CA ILE A 1039 2.07 37.26 7.93
C ILE A 1039 2.44 38.73 8.17
N ALA A 1040 3.28 39.33 7.33
CA ALA A 1040 3.68 40.73 7.50
C ALA A 1040 2.52 41.71 7.29
N GLU A 1041 1.57 41.39 6.43
CA GLU A 1041 0.33 42.17 6.23
C GLU A 1041 -0.53 42.15 7.51
N GLU A 1042 -0.71 40.98 8.13
CA GLU A 1042 -1.53 40.82 9.33
C GLU A 1042 -0.86 41.36 10.61
N VAL A 1043 0.42 41.05 10.83
CA VAL A 1043 1.14 41.45 12.05
C VAL A 1043 1.77 42.85 11.95
N GLY A 1044 1.79 43.42 10.75
CA GLY A 1044 2.44 44.68 10.40
C GLY A 1044 3.94 44.54 10.12
N GLU A 1045 4.41 45.14 9.02
CA GLU A 1045 5.79 45.04 8.51
C GLU A 1045 6.86 45.38 9.56
N SER A 1046 6.56 46.31 10.49
CA SER A 1046 7.48 46.69 11.57
C SER A 1046 7.82 45.54 12.55
N ASN A 1047 7.05 44.45 12.54
CA ASN A 1047 7.23 43.29 13.43
C ASN A 1047 7.92 42.10 12.73
N VAL A 1048 8.30 42.24 11.46
CA VAL A 1048 8.99 41.22 10.67
C VAL A 1048 10.35 41.76 10.22
N PHE A 1049 11.34 40.88 10.12
CA PHE A 1049 12.67 41.22 9.61
C PHE A 1049 12.84 40.65 8.21
N PHE A 1050 12.62 41.48 7.19
CA PHE A 1050 12.80 41.10 5.79
C PHE A 1050 14.21 41.40 5.26
N PHE A 1051 14.68 40.57 4.33
CA PHE A 1051 15.90 40.79 3.57
C PHE A 1051 15.85 40.09 2.20
N GLY A 1052 16.90 40.29 1.42
CA GLY A 1052 17.13 39.60 0.15
C GLY A 1052 16.37 40.20 -1.02
N HIS A 1053 16.59 39.62 -2.19
CA HIS A 1053 15.95 40.05 -3.43
C HIS A 1053 14.48 39.63 -3.53
N LEU A 1054 13.69 40.42 -4.26
CA LEU A 1054 12.29 40.11 -4.56
C LEU A 1054 12.19 39.15 -5.76
N THR A 1055 11.10 38.39 -5.82
CA THR A 1055 10.83 37.41 -6.90
C THR A 1055 11.08 37.93 -8.32
N PRO A 1056 10.70 39.17 -8.71
CA PRO A 1056 10.94 39.66 -10.07
C PRO A 1056 12.42 39.77 -10.47
N ALA A 1057 13.34 39.91 -9.52
CA ALA A 1057 14.77 40.05 -9.80
C ALA A 1057 15.50 38.69 -9.97
N VAL A 1058 14.89 37.59 -9.53
CA VAL A 1058 15.56 36.30 -9.37
C VAL A 1058 16.07 35.73 -10.70
N GLU A 1059 15.25 35.78 -11.75
CA GLU A 1059 15.64 35.25 -13.07
C GLU A 1059 16.75 36.08 -13.73
N ASP A 1060 16.73 37.40 -13.57
CA ASP A 1060 17.77 38.29 -14.09
C ASP A 1060 19.12 38.03 -13.39
N LEU A 1061 19.11 37.80 -12.07
CA LEU A 1061 20.31 37.44 -11.31
C LEU A 1061 20.87 36.08 -11.74
N ARG A 1062 20.01 35.07 -11.94
CA ARG A 1062 20.40 33.75 -12.48
C ARG A 1062 21.01 33.87 -13.87
N TYR A 1063 20.43 34.71 -14.72
CA TYR A 1063 20.98 35.04 -16.03
C TYR A 1063 22.38 35.66 -15.90
N GLN A 1064 22.55 36.66 -15.01
CA GLN A 1064 23.84 37.29 -14.78
C GLN A 1064 24.88 36.30 -14.26
N HIS A 1065 24.55 35.38 -13.37
CA HIS A 1065 25.47 34.34 -12.91
C HIS A 1065 25.95 33.43 -14.04
N THR A 1066 25.06 33.12 -14.98
CA THR A 1066 25.35 32.20 -16.08
C THR A 1066 26.21 32.86 -17.15
N TYR A 1067 25.94 34.12 -17.49
CA TYR A 1067 26.55 34.79 -18.65
C TYR A 1067 27.59 35.87 -18.29
N HIS A 1068 27.58 36.35 -17.05
CA HIS A 1068 28.45 37.40 -16.53
C HIS A 1068 28.95 37.08 -15.10
N PRO A 1069 29.60 35.92 -14.88
CA PRO A 1069 30.00 35.50 -13.53
C PRO A 1069 31.05 36.46 -12.95
N ILE A 1070 30.79 36.93 -11.72
CA ILE A 1070 31.71 37.75 -10.92
C ILE A 1070 32.34 36.84 -9.86
N PRO A 1071 33.67 36.85 -9.66
CA PRO A 1071 34.31 36.09 -8.59
C PRO A 1071 33.73 36.42 -7.22
N ILE A 1072 33.53 35.42 -6.37
CA ILE A 1072 32.89 35.61 -5.07
C ILE A 1072 33.71 36.51 -4.13
N GLU A 1073 35.03 36.52 -4.27
CA GLU A 1073 35.94 37.40 -3.54
C GLU A 1073 35.71 38.87 -3.85
N GLU A 1074 35.25 39.18 -5.06
CA GLU A 1074 34.89 40.53 -5.49
C GLU A 1074 33.44 40.84 -5.11
N LYS A 1075 32.52 39.89 -5.34
CA LYS A 1075 31.08 40.08 -5.13
C LYS A 1075 30.69 40.15 -3.65
N CYS A 1076 31.18 39.22 -2.84
CA CYS A 1076 30.86 39.12 -1.42
C CYS A 1076 32.09 38.61 -0.62
N PRO A 1077 33.04 39.49 -0.28
CA PRO A 1077 34.29 39.11 0.40
C PRO A 1077 34.08 38.39 1.73
N ALA A 1078 33.04 38.75 2.48
CA ALA A 1078 32.71 38.14 3.76
C ALA A 1078 32.32 36.65 3.60
N LEU A 1079 31.50 36.34 2.59
CA LEU A 1079 31.13 34.97 2.25
C LEU A 1079 32.34 34.19 1.72
N ALA A 1080 33.16 34.81 0.85
CA ALA A 1080 34.38 34.17 0.34
C ALA A 1080 35.30 33.71 1.49
N ASN A 1081 35.51 34.55 2.51
CA ASN A 1081 36.26 34.17 3.71
C ASN A 1081 35.63 32.96 4.43
N VAL A 1082 34.31 32.95 4.61
CA VAL A 1082 33.59 31.83 5.25
C VAL A 1082 33.80 30.53 4.48
N LEU A 1083 33.61 30.52 3.16
CA LEU A 1083 33.82 29.32 2.34
C LEU A 1083 35.27 28.83 2.42
N ASN A 1084 36.24 29.75 2.41
CA ASN A 1084 37.66 29.41 2.54
C ASN A 1084 37.99 28.79 3.89
N GLN A 1085 37.39 29.24 4.99
CA GLN A 1085 37.56 28.61 6.31
C GLN A 1085 36.98 27.19 6.36
N VAL A 1086 35.84 26.95 5.70
CA VAL A 1086 35.28 25.59 5.58
C VAL A 1086 36.21 24.70 4.76
N SER A 1087 36.66 25.16 3.58
CA SER A 1087 37.62 24.43 2.73
C SER A 1087 38.96 24.16 3.44
N ALA A 1088 39.46 25.11 4.23
CA ALA A 1088 40.74 25.00 4.96
C ALA A 1088 40.68 24.02 6.15
N GLY A 1089 39.50 23.54 6.51
CA GLY A 1089 39.33 22.50 7.51
C GLY A 1089 39.12 23.00 8.95
N LEU A 1090 38.62 24.22 9.13
CA LEU A 1090 38.29 24.75 10.47
C LEU A 1090 37.29 23.87 11.23
N PHE A 1091 36.44 23.13 10.51
CA PHE A 1091 35.37 22.29 11.07
C PHE A 1091 35.59 20.79 10.80
N GLY A 1092 36.84 20.36 10.62
CA GLY A 1092 37.23 18.99 10.26
C GLY A 1092 37.82 18.92 8.86
N ASP A 1093 37.81 17.73 8.23
CA ASP A 1093 38.24 17.62 6.83
C ASP A 1093 37.36 18.47 5.91
N GLY A 1094 37.98 19.39 5.16
CA GLY A 1094 37.30 20.30 4.24
C GLY A 1094 36.89 19.64 2.92
N ALA A 1095 37.61 18.60 2.49
CA ALA A 1095 37.40 17.98 1.17
C ALA A 1095 35.97 17.44 0.92
N PRO A 1096 35.28 16.82 1.89
CA PRO A 1096 33.89 16.38 1.71
C PRO A 1096 32.89 17.50 1.41
N TYR A 1097 33.21 18.75 1.77
CA TYR A 1097 32.30 19.88 1.59
C TYR A 1097 32.46 20.56 0.23
N GLU A 1098 33.53 20.32 -0.52
CA GLU A 1098 33.78 20.96 -1.82
C GLU A 1098 32.59 20.85 -2.80
N PRO A 1099 31.89 19.71 -2.94
CA PRO A 1099 30.69 19.64 -3.79
C PRO A 1099 29.59 20.63 -3.37
N LEU A 1100 29.37 20.81 -2.06
CA LEU A 1100 28.42 21.78 -1.52
C LEU A 1100 28.91 23.22 -1.75
N LEU A 1101 30.19 23.52 -1.51
CA LEU A 1101 30.72 24.88 -1.70
C LEU A 1101 30.73 25.28 -3.18
N ASN A 1102 30.94 24.33 -4.09
CA ASN A 1102 30.93 24.58 -5.52
C ASN A 1102 29.54 24.89 -6.09
N THR A 1103 28.45 24.50 -5.43
CA THR A 1103 27.11 24.96 -5.85
C THR A 1103 26.96 26.47 -5.72
N ILE A 1104 27.74 27.10 -4.81
CA ILE A 1104 27.79 28.55 -4.61
C ILE A 1104 28.87 29.17 -5.51
N ARG A 1105 30.06 28.58 -5.62
CA ARG A 1105 31.17 29.19 -6.40
C ARG A 1105 30.94 29.22 -7.90
N GLN A 1106 30.17 28.28 -8.46
CA GLN A 1106 30.11 28.06 -9.92
C GLN A 1106 28.79 28.45 -10.58
N GLY A 1107 27.71 28.67 -9.82
CA GLY A 1107 26.41 28.99 -10.41
C GLY A 1107 25.41 29.63 -9.46
N ASP A 1108 25.46 29.28 -8.17
CA ASP A 1108 24.66 29.90 -7.11
C ASP A 1108 23.18 30.10 -7.47
N TYR A 1109 22.54 29.03 -7.94
CA TYR A 1109 21.15 29.10 -8.46
C TYR A 1109 20.12 29.60 -7.42
N TYR A 1110 20.44 29.45 -6.14
CA TYR A 1110 19.61 29.88 -5.02
C TYR A 1110 20.05 31.21 -4.38
N LEU A 1111 20.94 31.95 -5.06
CA LEU A 1111 21.30 33.33 -4.76
C LEU A 1111 21.83 33.50 -3.33
N ILE A 1112 22.69 32.58 -2.89
CA ILE A 1112 23.36 32.67 -1.58
C ILE A 1112 24.30 33.87 -1.56
N THR A 1113 25.05 34.11 -2.65
CA THR A 1113 26.00 35.22 -2.77
C THR A 1113 25.32 36.58 -2.82
N ASP A 1114 24.18 36.69 -3.51
CA ASP A 1114 23.42 37.94 -3.64
C ASP A 1114 22.74 38.35 -2.33
N ASP A 1115 22.21 37.38 -1.59
CA ASP A 1115 21.45 37.66 -0.39
C ASP A 1115 22.32 37.66 0.88
N PHE A 1116 23.58 37.22 0.84
CA PHE A 1116 24.41 37.05 2.04
C PHE A 1116 24.57 38.35 2.84
N ASP A 1117 24.97 39.45 2.21
CA ASP A 1117 25.23 40.70 2.93
C ASP A 1117 23.95 41.30 3.52
N SER A 1118 22.84 41.25 2.78
CA SER A 1118 21.53 41.69 3.29
C SER A 1118 21.02 40.79 4.41
N TYR A 1119 21.30 39.49 4.36
CA TYR A 1119 21.00 38.54 5.43
C TYR A 1119 21.81 38.84 6.70
N ILE A 1120 23.11 39.10 6.58
CA ILE A 1120 23.95 39.52 7.72
C ILE A 1120 23.46 40.84 8.32
N ALA A 1121 23.06 41.81 7.48
CA ALA A 1121 22.49 43.07 7.95
C ALA A 1121 21.18 42.85 8.72
N ALA A 1122 20.29 41.98 8.22
CA ALA A 1122 19.05 41.64 8.91
C ALA A 1122 19.29 40.90 10.24
N LEU A 1123 20.29 40.00 10.30
CA LEU A 1123 20.70 39.38 11.56
C LEU A 1123 21.21 40.40 12.59
N ALA A 1124 21.88 41.46 12.14
CA ALA A 1124 22.30 42.56 13.01
C ALA A 1124 21.11 43.38 13.53
N MET A 1125 20.10 43.64 12.69
CA MET A 1125 18.85 44.28 13.12
C MET A 1125 18.08 43.44 14.14
N VAL A 1126 18.03 42.12 13.95
CA VAL A 1126 17.43 41.19 14.94
C VAL A 1126 18.18 41.28 16.27
N ASP A 1127 19.51 41.29 16.24
CA ASP A 1127 20.32 41.44 17.45
C ASP A 1127 20.05 42.79 18.14
N GLU A 1128 20.03 43.90 17.40
CA GLU A 1128 19.71 45.23 17.95
C GLU A 1128 18.32 45.25 18.60
N ALA A 1129 17.30 44.72 17.91
CA ALA A 1129 15.94 44.65 18.43
C ALA A 1129 15.82 43.79 19.70
N TYR A 1130 16.62 42.73 19.84
CA TYR A 1130 16.59 41.87 21.03
C TYR A 1130 17.19 42.53 22.28
N LEU A 1131 18.05 43.55 22.12
CA LEU A 1131 18.61 44.31 23.24
C LEU A 1131 17.53 45.11 23.96
N ASP A 1132 16.56 45.66 23.23
CA ASP A 1132 15.34 46.23 23.81
C ASP A 1132 14.33 45.12 24.12
N ARG A 1133 14.49 44.51 25.30
CA ARG A 1133 13.61 43.43 25.76
C ARG A 1133 12.15 43.87 25.89
N GLU A 1134 11.88 45.13 26.22
CA GLU A 1134 10.50 45.59 26.38
C GLU A 1134 9.80 45.67 25.03
N GLU A 1135 10.41 46.30 24.03
CA GLU A 1135 9.83 46.37 22.69
C GLU A 1135 9.77 44.98 22.05
N TRP A 1136 10.78 44.12 22.23
CA TRP A 1136 10.74 42.73 21.74
C TRP A 1136 9.51 41.96 22.23
N ILE A 1137 9.17 42.09 23.52
CA ILE A 1137 7.98 41.44 24.08
C ILE A 1137 6.70 42.05 23.49
N LYS A 1138 6.65 43.36 23.25
CA LYS A 1138 5.50 43.98 22.58
C LYS A 1138 5.32 43.46 21.17
N LYS A 1139 6.40 43.35 20.38
CA LYS A 1139 6.38 42.73 19.04
C LYS A 1139 5.84 41.30 19.14
N SER A 1140 6.38 40.50 20.07
CA SER A 1140 5.94 39.11 20.31
C SER A 1140 4.43 38.99 20.59
N ILE A 1141 3.87 39.87 21.42
CA ILE A 1141 2.43 39.92 21.71
C ILE A 1141 1.64 40.33 20.46
N ARG A 1142 2.05 41.40 19.77
CA ARG A 1142 1.39 41.90 18.54
C ARG A 1142 1.43 40.87 17.40
N THR A 1143 2.43 39.99 17.37
CA THR A 1143 2.52 38.92 16.37
C THR A 1143 1.55 37.76 16.65
N THR A 1144 1.17 37.54 17.92
CA THR A 1144 0.15 36.53 18.28
C THR A 1144 -1.26 37.07 18.22
N ALA A 1145 -1.44 38.34 18.58
CA ALA A 1145 -2.69 39.09 18.52
C ALA A 1145 -3.12 39.29 17.07
#